data_AF-A0A0C4F1U8-F1
#
_entry.id   AF-A0A0C4F1U8-F1
#
_cell.length_a   1.000
_cell.length_b   1.000
_cell.length_c   1.000
_cell.angle_alpha   90.00
_cell.angle_beta   90.00
_cell.angle_gamma   90.00
#
_symmetry.space_group_name_H-M   'P 1'
#
loop_
_entity.id
_entity.type
_entity.pdbx_description
1 polymer ?
#
loop_
_entity_poly.entity_id
_entity_poly.type
_entity_poly.pdbx_seq_one_letter_code
_entity_poly.pdbx_strand_id
1 'polypeptide(L)'
;MPRKPAKVTPIDHDVWALRAESAEGPIHVCLLCNSKPMNISSMKKHEKYDKHKSLLAAYIAGRDNRRIRQEDEMQGNHLEEMITANQVPASPAESIEFPTAANIAEFEGIIDLVDVSGQPGLSQFPGDCPDDLSNASSSDPSNGEEWDAGCQQYSEEKGNPPNENIEEMPDLNEGNHSSRQRRRQPQGPNIYWLFTSKEYLVASLLIGYTHTIISRRLYGHIKMMFKLFDVRLPDWSTVRREKENIRKLLNLDVVSRKSILDTPTYSLPLRVILSQEVANPLSRKWLEELDFETRAPMYRHHGPKDHTDYYLFEPVQLVSDVIVVPLYFFKDHDVMYSKCVSPNFVTLSDGIKLRMTIPGGLSFRSVELQTVPISDFYCVYSGIAGGEGMLLSERYRTTIYALPNPWRHKSKGKIIRHVPINLYSDDTSGNQSKRWNKHISFFFTLSGLPPNWTNQNYNCHYLCTSNQAGAMELAEPVVDEIEFLSTTGVMAYDGSIKEEVLVITTILCALGDSPMHAELTSTPIPGKALHPCRACDLSAESMKDKPTMEYLRRFLMIGPDGEMHVQKAPEQDGCTGQFHKAGSQGCLRHRGEEKDATAADKKFIERINQVEKISKPRLFNPIFRVKGFNGCLDTPVEVLHVFLLGVVKYLVRDFMRGVQPAVIPNIMAWYESFSTDALNIPSLQPYYLTKHFSNFIGKDFKIVLQAAPFVLFEYMSDSDRLIWTSLCQLAPLVFQTHIEDMDTYQHILKLHIGEFLYHLIMSTAQWMNKPKFHMLLHLPDAILCFGPPPLYATEKFESYNGILRNASIHSNRHSPGKDIGHTFGDFRNLRHLYSGGYFSDRKKENYVTAGSAVIKMFSDNSSVQNSMGYNALQLERGAREQPKVRMRSIPAAGPRELYQQLPDFHLVQLAGYSLNPKDVIRDGSFVLNLRAHVNVQHNCHKANCAITFTKAKRVERQETSKRTGEVIHADQTNYIINLASLSSPLVHRKLSSVDLQPVSNETRLEGLYQGLAEWQGYSDTPPGEPVEDGYSDQGASAGGMGEGSGSD
;
A
#
# COMPACT_ATOMS: atom_id res chain seq x y z
N MET A 1 70.59 27.62 -14.61
CA MET A 1 69.16 27.91 -14.37
C MET A 1 69.03 28.89 -13.22
N PRO A 2 68.10 29.86 -13.26
CA PRO A 2 67.90 30.84 -12.18
C PRO A 2 67.17 30.23 -10.97
N ARG A 3 67.38 30.81 -9.78
CA ARG A 3 66.65 30.43 -8.55
C ARG A 3 65.22 31.01 -8.58
N LYS A 4 64.22 30.23 -8.16
CA LYS A 4 62.82 30.71 -8.03
C LYS A 4 62.70 31.72 -6.86
N PRO A 5 61.89 32.79 -6.99
CA PRO A 5 61.63 33.74 -5.91
C PRO A 5 60.75 33.14 -4.81
N ALA A 6 60.85 33.68 -3.59
CA ALA A 6 60.05 33.26 -2.44
C ALA A 6 58.62 33.84 -2.48
N LYS A 7 57.62 33.05 -2.05
CA LYS A 7 56.24 33.53 -1.90
C LYS A 7 56.11 34.43 -0.66
N VAL A 8 55.78 35.70 -0.86
CA VAL A 8 55.29 36.58 0.21
C VAL A 8 53.89 36.12 0.63
N THR A 9 53.59 36.18 1.93
CA THR A 9 52.25 35.90 2.50
C THR A 9 51.59 37.23 2.84
N PRO A 10 50.33 37.51 2.43
CA PRO A 10 49.64 38.72 2.83
C PRO A 10 49.41 38.74 4.35
N ILE A 11 49.39 39.95 4.93
CA ILE A 11 49.18 40.20 6.36
C ILE A 11 47.77 40.77 6.54
N ASP A 12 47.01 40.23 7.49
CA ASP A 12 45.68 40.76 7.85
C ASP A 12 45.82 42.00 8.74
N HIS A 13 45.49 43.17 8.19
CA HIS A 13 45.61 44.46 8.89
C HIS A 13 44.54 44.71 9.95
N ASP A 14 43.44 43.96 9.96
CA ASP A 14 42.45 44.00 11.06
C ASP A 14 42.99 43.31 12.33
N VAL A 15 43.98 42.42 12.16
CA VAL A 15 44.64 41.66 13.24
C VAL A 15 46.03 42.23 13.57
N TRP A 16 46.75 42.76 12.57
CA TRP A 16 48.16 43.17 12.65
C TRP A 16 48.40 44.60 12.14
N ALA A 17 48.58 45.54 13.07
CA ALA A 17 48.96 46.92 12.74
C ALA A 17 50.48 47.05 12.58
N LEU A 18 50.93 47.70 11.50
CA LEU A 18 52.30 48.18 11.36
C LEU A 18 52.55 49.29 12.39
N ARG A 19 53.67 49.22 13.12
CA ARG A 19 54.03 50.17 14.19
C ARG A 19 55.24 51.03 13.89
N ALA A 20 56.21 50.50 13.15
CA ALA A 20 57.38 51.22 12.65
C ALA A 20 58.03 50.41 11.53
N GLU A 21 58.73 51.10 10.63
CA GLU A 21 59.73 50.48 9.76
C GLU A 21 61.11 50.68 10.37
N SER A 22 61.96 49.65 10.29
CA SER A 22 63.32 49.66 10.82
C SER A 22 64.30 49.17 9.76
N ALA A 23 65.61 49.37 9.99
CA ALA A 23 66.65 48.84 9.10
C ALA A 23 66.64 47.29 8.99
N GLU A 24 65.98 46.59 9.91
CA GLU A 24 65.77 45.13 9.87
C GLU A 24 64.41 44.71 9.28
N GLY A 25 63.59 45.67 8.85
CA GLY A 25 62.27 45.47 8.24
C GLY A 25 61.09 45.99 9.08
N PRO A 26 59.85 45.75 8.61
CA PRO A 26 58.62 46.29 9.21
C PRO A 26 58.20 45.55 10.50
N ILE A 27 57.94 46.33 11.54
CA ILE A 27 57.63 45.86 12.90
C ILE A 27 56.13 46.05 13.18
N HIS A 28 55.44 44.97 13.53
CA HIS A 28 53.98 44.93 13.71
C HIS A 28 53.58 44.64 15.17
N VAL A 29 52.35 44.99 15.53
CA VAL A 29 51.67 44.64 16.79
C VAL A 29 50.38 43.90 16.48
N CYS A 30 50.08 42.84 17.24
CA CYS A 30 48.78 42.18 17.16
C CYS A 30 47.77 43.01 17.94
N LEU A 31 46.73 43.49 17.25
CA LEU A 31 45.65 44.28 17.85
C LEU A 31 44.82 43.45 18.84
N LEU A 32 44.53 42.20 18.50
CA LEU A 32 43.74 41.29 19.35
C LEU A 32 44.41 40.98 20.69
N CYS A 33 45.74 40.82 20.70
CA CYS A 33 46.51 40.50 21.90
C CYS A 33 47.16 41.72 22.57
N ASN A 34 47.11 42.89 21.94
CA ASN A 34 47.87 44.10 22.26
C ASN A 34 49.35 43.80 22.60
N SER A 35 50.03 43.10 21.68
CA SER A 35 51.38 42.56 21.91
C SER A 35 52.48 43.62 21.80
N LYS A 36 53.68 43.32 22.33
CA LYS A 36 54.87 44.17 22.08
C LYS A 36 55.23 44.15 20.58
N PRO A 37 55.73 45.26 20.01
CA PRO A 37 56.13 45.31 18.60
C PRO A 37 57.13 44.21 18.24
N MET A 38 56.91 43.53 17.11
CA MET A 38 57.70 42.37 16.69
C MET A 38 57.84 42.27 15.16
N ASN A 39 58.92 41.65 14.71
CA ASN A 39 59.17 41.39 13.29
C ASN A 39 58.35 40.19 12.76
N ILE A 40 58.25 40.05 11.43
CA ILE A 40 57.46 39.02 10.74
C ILE A 40 57.86 37.59 11.18
N SER A 41 59.14 37.35 11.44
CA SER A 41 59.67 36.08 11.98
C SER A 41 59.07 35.71 13.34
N SER A 42 58.75 36.72 14.15
CA SER A 42 58.15 36.56 15.48
C SER A 42 56.61 36.56 15.42
N MET A 43 55.99 37.28 14.48
CA MET A 43 54.54 37.20 14.23
C MET A 43 54.11 35.74 14.01
N LYS A 44 54.81 35.01 13.13
CA LYS A 44 54.57 33.58 12.83
C LYS A 44 54.84 32.61 13.98
N LYS A 45 55.38 33.09 15.11
CA LYS A 45 55.42 32.39 16.41
C LYS A 45 54.28 32.85 17.33
N HIS A 46 53.96 34.14 17.35
CA HIS A 46 52.86 34.70 18.13
C HIS A 46 51.49 34.13 17.75
N GLU A 47 51.22 33.95 16.46
CA GLU A 47 50.00 33.32 15.91
C GLU A 47 49.77 31.90 16.45
N LYS A 48 50.83 31.24 16.93
CA LYS A 48 50.77 29.87 17.47
C LYS A 48 50.45 29.81 18.96
N TYR A 49 50.46 30.93 19.70
CA TYR A 49 50.03 30.95 21.10
C TYR A 49 48.51 30.83 21.21
N ASP A 50 48.03 30.00 22.12
CA ASP A 50 46.60 29.68 22.20
C ASP A 50 45.73 30.87 22.63
N LYS A 51 46.29 31.84 23.38
CA LYS A 51 45.64 33.13 23.66
C LYS A 51 45.39 33.95 22.37
N HIS A 52 46.26 33.86 21.38
CA HIS A 52 46.03 34.53 20.09
C HIS A 52 44.95 33.78 19.30
N LYS A 53 45.03 32.44 19.23
CA LYS A 53 44.03 31.62 18.51
C LYS A 53 42.61 31.81 19.04
N SER A 54 42.43 31.82 20.37
CA SER A 54 41.10 31.96 20.97
C SER A 54 40.50 33.35 20.75
N LEU A 55 41.32 34.41 20.86
CA LEU A 55 40.88 35.78 20.57
C LEU A 55 40.60 35.99 19.08
N LEU A 56 41.37 35.36 18.18
CA LEU A 56 41.13 35.39 16.73
C LEU A 56 39.84 34.66 16.35
N ALA A 57 39.58 33.48 16.90
CA ALA A 57 38.33 32.74 16.68
C ALA A 57 37.10 33.53 17.17
N ALA A 58 37.19 34.15 18.36
CA ALA A 58 36.13 35.01 18.89
C ALA A 58 35.93 36.28 18.05
N TYR A 59 37.01 36.88 17.54
CA TYR A 59 36.95 38.05 16.67
C TYR A 59 36.25 37.74 15.33
N ILE A 60 36.57 36.61 14.70
CA ILE A 60 35.93 36.16 13.44
C ILE A 60 34.44 35.91 13.67
N ALA A 61 34.06 35.12 14.70
CA ALA A 61 32.66 34.89 15.04
C ALA A 61 31.90 36.20 15.38
N GLY A 62 32.58 37.18 15.97
CA GLY A 62 32.06 38.53 16.24
C GLY A 62 32.09 39.50 15.05
N ARG A 63 32.66 39.09 13.90
CA ARG A 63 32.61 39.80 12.61
C ARG A 63 31.41 39.33 11.80
N ASP A 64 31.24 38.02 11.67
CA ASP A 64 30.17 37.41 10.89
C ASP A 64 28.78 37.73 11.47
N ASN A 65 28.61 37.61 12.80
CA ASN A 65 27.38 38.01 13.49
C ASN A 65 27.03 39.52 13.37
N ARG A 66 28.03 40.38 13.07
CA ARG A 66 27.76 41.81 12.81
C ARG A 66 27.36 42.07 11.37
N ARG A 67 27.87 41.29 10.42
CA ARG A 67 27.40 41.33 9.02
C ARG A 67 25.94 40.94 8.92
N ILE A 68 25.58 39.78 9.49
CA ILE A 68 24.20 39.25 9.48
C ILE A 68 23.22 40.30 10.05
N ARG A 69 23.54 40.91 11.21
CA ARG A 69 22.69 41.96 11.80
C ARG A 69 22.55 43.22 10.96
N GLN A 70 23.60 43.65 10.24
CA GLN A 70 23.49 44.81 9.35
C GLN A 70 22.67 44.50 8.09
N GLU A 71 22.69 43.24 7.62
CA GLU A 71 21.85 42.76 6.52
C GLU A 71 20.37 42.64 6.95
N ASP A 72 20.10 42.22 8.19
CA ASP A 72 18.75 42.21 8.79
C ASP A 72 18.20 43.64 9.03
N GLU A 73 19.00 44.54 9.63
CA GLU A 73 18.60 45.93 9.94
C GLU A 73 18.32 46.74 8.66
N MET A 74 19.06 46.50 7.57
CA MET A 74 18.76 47.12 6.27
C MET A 74 17.46 46.62 5.64
N GLN A 75 17.07 45.36 5.84
CA GLN A 75 15.80 44.82 5.31
C GLN A 75 14.58 45.28 6.12
N GLY A 76 14.73 45.52 7.43
CA GLY A 76 13.66 46.07 8.27
C GLY A 76 13.23 47.47 7.86
N ASN A 77 14.19 48.42 7.82
CA ASN A 77 13.88 49.83 7.56
C ASN A 77 13.29 50.07 6.16
N HIS A 78 13.72 49.28 5.16
CA HIS A 78 13.26 49.43 3.78
C HIS A 78 11.77 49.10 3.59
N LEU A 79 11.15 48.38 4.55
CA LEU A 79 9.75 48.00 4.51
C LEU A 79 8.81 49.10 5.04
N GLU A 80 9.25 49.90 6.03
CA GLU A 80 8.44 51.00 6.58
C GLU A 80 8.38 52.21 5.63
N GLU A 81 9.46 52.53 4.92
CA GLU A 81 9.48 53.61 3.92
C GLU A 81 8.59 53.30 2.70
N MET A 82 8.45 52.03 2.29
CA MET A 82 7.56 51.65 1.19
C MET A 82 6.07 51.71 1.55
N ILE A 83 5.71 51.64 2.83
CA ILE A 83 4.31 51.73 3.30
C ILE A 83 3.81 53.18 3.35
N THR A 84 4.71 54.17 3.44
CA THR A 84 4.35 55.60 3.52
C THR A 84 4.25 56.34 2.18
N ALA A 85 4.68 55.72 1.07
CA ALA A 85 4.92 56.42 -0.20
C ALA A 85 3.71 56.56 -1.15
N ASN A 86 2.64 55.76 -1.01
CA ASN A 86 1.52 55.72 -1.98
C ASN A 86 0.18 56.20 -1.39
N GLN A 87 0.01 57.52 -1.30
CA GLN A 87 -1.31 58.15 -1.17
C GLN A 87 -1.83 58.63 -2.55
N VAL A 88 -3.14 58.52 -2.77
CA VAL A 88 -3.80 58.67 -4.08
C VAL A 88 -4.34 60.10 -4.30
N PRO A 89 -4.31 60.61 -5.54
CA PRO A 89 -5.34 61.53 -6.03
C PRO A 89 -6.09 61.01 -7.28
N ALA A 90 -7.36 61.41 -7.37
CA ALA A 90 -8.44 60.82 -8.17
C ALA A 90 -8.41 61.03 -9.70
N SER A 91 -8.94 60.00 -10.42
CA SER A 91 -10.00 60.03 -11.48
C SER A 91 -9.83 60.93 -12.74
N PRO A 92 -10.61 60.76 -13.84
CA PRO A 92 -11.81 59.93 -14.03
C PRO A 92 -11.82 58.90 -15.17
N ALA A 93 -12.75 57.95 -15.01
CA ALA A 93 -13.39 57.00 -15.92
C ALA A 93 -13.02 56.97 -17.42
N GLU A 94 -12.82 55.73 -17.91
CA GLU A 94 -13.80 55.13 -18.83
C GLU A 94 -14.03 53.65 -18.45
N SER A 95 -15.22 53.11 -18.69
CA SER A 95 -15.66 51.82 -18.15
C SER A 95 -15.74 50.72 -19.21
N ILE A 96 -15.06 49.60 -18.98
CA ILE A 96 -15.26 48.34 -19.70
C ILE A 96 -15.84 47.32 -18.70
N GLU A 97 -16.92 46.66 -19.10
CA GLU A 97 -17.67 45.76 -18.23
C GLU A 97 -16.95 44.42 -18.04
N PHE A 98 -16.94 43.90 -16.81
CA PHE A 98 -16.58 42.51 -16.55
C PHE A 98 -17.77 41.62 -16.93
N PRO A 99 -17.55 40.46 -17.58
CA PRO A 99 -18.63 39.53 -17.90
C PRO A 99 -19.29 39.03 -16.61
N THR A 100 -20.62 39.16 -16.53
CA THR A 100 -21.41 38.68 -15.40
C THR A 100 -21.45 37.15 -15.36
N ALA A 101 -21.72 36.59 -14.17
CA ALA A 101 -21.62 35.15 -13.90
C ALA A 101 -22.44 34.22 -14.82
N ALA A 102 -23.43 34.75 -15.55
CA ALA A 102 -24.17 34.00 -16.57
C ALA A 102 -23.25 33.38 -17.65
N ASN A 103 -22.14 34.05 -18.00
CA ASN A 103 -21.22 33.58 -19.04
C ASN A 103 -20.14 32.59 -18.53
N ILE A 104 -20.24 32.12 -17.28
CA ILE A 104 -19.32 31.13 -16.70
C ILE A 104 -19.91 29.70 -16.80
N ALA A 105 -21.23 29.58 -16.97
CA ALA A 105 -21.99 28.33 -16.88
C ALA A 105 -21.66 27.27 -17.96
N GLU A 106 -20.98 27.60 -19.05
CA GLU A 106 -20.61 26.63 -20.09
C GLU A 106 -19.27 25.90 -19.83
N PHE A 107 -18.55 26.22 -18.74
CA PHE A 107 -17.26 25.58 -18.41
C PHE A 107 -17.18 24.94 -17.01
N GLU A 108 -18.29 24.84 -16.27
CA GLU A 108 -18.36 24.20 -14.93
C GLU A 108 -18.35 22.66 -14.97
N GLY A 109 -17.53 22.07 -15.84
CA GLY A 109 -17.33 20.61 -15.91
C GLY A 109 -16.29 20.06 -14.91
N ILE A 110 -15.57 20.92 -14.17
CA ILE A 110 -14.50 20.54 -13.24
C ILE A 110 -14.42 21.55 -12.07
N ILE A 111 -14.94 21.23 -10.89
CA ILE A 111 -14.48 21.67 -9.54
C ILE A 111 -15.37 21.06 -8.43
N ASP A 112 -14.75 20.61 -7.33
CA ASP A 112 -15.46 20.26 -6.08
C ASP A 112 -15.78 21.52 -5.25
N LEU A 113 -17.04 21.70 -4.84
CA LEU A 113 -17.50 22.82 -4.00
C LEU A 113 -17.49 22.49 -2.49
N VAL A 114 -16.81 23.31 -1.66
CA VAL A 114 -17.34 23.79 -0.35
C VAL A 114 -16.59 25.08 0.09
N ASP A 115 -17.27 26.00 0.78
CA ASP A 115 -16.69 27.15 1.51
C ASP A 115 -16.96 26.99 3.05
N VAL A 116 -16.96 27.90 4.03
CA VAL A 116 -17.02 29.38 4.10
C VAL A 116 -16.08 29.93 5.17
N SER A 117 -15.22 30.91 4.81
CA SER A 117 -14.55 31.91 5.68
C SER A 117 -13.57 31.45 6.79
N GLY A 118 -12.43 32.14 6.91
CA GLY A 118 -11.56 32.08 8.11
C GLY A 118 -10.09 32.44 7.87
N GLN A 119 -9.71 33.71 8.02
CA GLN A 119 -8.31 34.17 7.94
C GLN A 119 -7.60 34.22 9.32
N PRO A 120 -6.24 34.27 9.37
CA PRO A 120 -5.49 33.43 10.31
C PRO A 120 -4.68 34.17 11.39
N GLY A 121 -4.15 33.40 12.34
CA GLY A 121 -3.03 33.78 13.22
C GLY A 121 -1.72 33.10 12.81
N LEU A 122 -0.60 33.82 12.84
CA LEU A 122 0.72 33.38 12.39
C LEU A 122 1.60 32.85 13.54
N SER A 123 2.28 31.71 13.33
CA SER A 123 3.54 31.40 14.02
C SER A 123 4.39 30.38 13.24
N GLN A 124 5.63 30.77 12.99
CA GLN A 124 6.56 30.27 11.97
C GLN A 124 7.28 28.93 12.30
N PHE A 125 7.44 28.10 11.25
CA PHE A 125 8.59 27.24 10.92
C PHE A 125 9.05 26.09 11.88
N PRO A 126 9.84 25.09 11.38
CA PRO A 126 9.73 23.70 11.87
C PRO A 126 11.04 23.10 12.42
N GLY A 127 10.94 21.91 13.03
CA GLY A 127 12.07 21.04 13.34
C GLY A 127 12.14 19.84 12.39
N ASP A 128 13.37 19.47 12.00
CA ASP A 128 13.64 18.32 11.13
C ASP A 128 13.44 16.96 11.84
N CYS A 129 12.96 15.95 11.09
CA CYS A 129 13.01 14.55 11.50
C CYS A 129 14.22 13.85 10.85
N PRO A 130 15.19 13.33 11.62
CA PRO A 130 16.28 12.53 11.08
C PRO A 130 15.90 11.04 11.00
N ASP A 131 15.50 10.57 9.82
CA ASP A 131 15.36 9.14 9.50
C ASP A 131 16.73 8.46 9.30
N ASP A 132 17.55 8.35 10.35
CA ASP A 132 18.82 7.61 10.27
C ASP A 132 19.36 7.09 11.64
N LEU A 133 18.78 5.98 12.14
CA LEU A 133 19.32 5.21 13.29
C LEU A 133 19.13 3.69 13.09
N SER A 134 19.72 3.14 12.03
CA SER A 134 19.80 1.68 11.81
C SER A 134 21.23 1.13 11.66
N ASN A 135 22.22 1.99 11.43
CA ASN A 135 23.63 1.62 11.28
C ASN A 135 24.46 1.91 12.54
N ALA A 136 24.55 0.93 13.43
CA ALA A 136 25.51 0.92 14.54
C ALA A 136 26.16 -0.48 14.62
N SER A 137 27.20 -0.69 13.81
CA SER A 137 28.00 -1.92 13.83
C SER A 137 28.90 -1.97 15.07
N SER A 138 28.47 -2.67 16.13
CA SER A 138 29.33 -3.02 17.25
C SER A 138 30.00 -4.38 17.02
N SER A 139 31.32 -4.39 17.14
CA SER A 139 32.22 -5.54 16.97
C SER A 139 31.77 -6.84 17.64
N ASP A 140 32.05 -7.94 16.94
CA ASP A 140 32.24 -9.29 17.48
C ASP A 140 33.12 -9.31 18.74
N PRO A 141 32.75 -10.07 19.77
CA PRO A 141 33.74 -10.88 20.46
C PRO A 141 33.28 -12.34 20.61
N SER A 142 33.85 -13.19 19.77
CA SER A 142 33.85 -14.63 19.94
C SER A 142 34.59 -15.01 21.21
N ASN A 143 33.85 -15.57 22.17
CA ASN A 143 34.31 -16.60 23.10
C ASN A 143 33.07 -17.32 23.63
N GLY A 144 33.06 -18.65 23.55
CA GLY A 144 31.94 -19.46 24.01
C GLY A 144 32.06 -19.79 25.49
N GLU A 145 30.91 -19.85 26.17
CA GLU A 145 30.75 -20.67 27.37
C GLU A 145 29.61 -21.67 27.13
N GLU A 146 29.85 -22.88 27.60
CA GLU A 146 29.15 -24.11 27.23
C GLU A 146 27.91 -24.31 28.11
N TRP A 147 26.72 -24.26 27.54
CA TRP A 147 25.46 -24.45 28.28
C TRP A 147 25.11 -25.94 28.37
N ASP A 148 25.72 -26.59 29.35
CA ASP A 148 25.61 -28.02 29.61
C ASP A 148 24.18 -28.45 30.01
N ALA A 149 23.80 -29.69 29.70
CA ALA A 149 22.43 -30.17 29.76
C ALA A 149 22.07 -30.78 31.14
N GLY A 150 21.19 -30.12 31.90
CA GLY A 150 20.96 -30.47 33.31
C GLY A 150 19.53 -30.38 33.87
N CYS A 151 18.48 -30.49 33.04
CA CYS A 151 17.10 -30.49 33.53
C CYS A 151 16.64 -31.89 34.00
N GLN A 152 16.73 -32.15 35.30
CA GLN A 152 16.06 -33.30 35.93
C GLN A 152 14.53 -33.15 35.86
N GLN A 153 13.83 -34.27 35.64
CA GLN A 153 12.38 -34.33 35.66
C GLN A 153 11.85 -34.20 37.09
N TYR A 154 10.87 -33.33 37.31
CA TYR A 154 9.98 -33.40 38.47
C TYR A 154 8.52 -33.40 37.99
N SER A 155 7.76 -34.38 38.46
CA SER A 155 6.34 -34.58 38.15
C SER A 155 5.45 -33.83 39.14
N GLU A 156 4.46 -33.09 38.64
CA GLU A 156 3.42 -32.49 39.48
C GLU A 156 2.41 -33.57 39.93
N GLU A 157 2.51 -34.01 41.18
CA GLU A 157 1.44 -34.79 41.82
C GLU A 157 0.31 -33.89 42.33
N LYS A 158 -0.91 -34.45 42.41
CA LYS A 158 -2.11 -33.71 42.80
C LYS A 158 -2.21 -33.55 44.33
N GLY A 159 -2.13 -32.32 44.81
CA GLY A 159 -2.57 -31.94 46.17
C GLY A 159 -3.89 -31.15 46.14
N ASN A 160 -4.83 -31.49 47.02
CA ASN A 160 -6.06 -30.70 47.23
C ASN A 160 -5.77 -29.43 48.04
N PRO A 161 -6.55 -28.35 47.87
CA PRO A 161 -6.39 -27.12 48.65
C PRO A 161 -6.88 -27.31 50.11
N PRO A 162 -6.24 -26.67 51.11
CA PRO A 162 -6.80 -26.53 52.45
C PRO A 162 -8.06 -25.65 52.45
N ASN A 163 -8.96 -25.91 53.38
CA ASN A 163 -10.21 -25.17 53.58
C ASN A 163 -10.21 -24.52 54.97
N GLU A 164 -10.08 -23.20 55.04
CA GLU A 164 -10.22 -22.42 56.27
C GLU A 164 -11.25 -21.30 56.11
N ASN A 165 -11.91 -20.96 57.22
CA ASN A 165 -13.22 -20.30 57.21
C ASN A 165 -13.16 -18.78 57.37
N ILE A 166 -14.30 -18.15 57.12
CA ILE A 166 -14.56 -16.74 57.41
C ILE A 166 -14.78 -16.56 58.91
N GLU A 167 -14.06 -15.60 59.51
CA GLU A 167 -14.47 -14.92 60.75
C GLU A 167 -14.56 -13.41 60.48
N GLU A 168 -15.47 -12.73 61.17
CA GLU A 168 -15.76 -11.30 61.00
C GLU A 168 -15.17 -10.43 62.13
N MET A 169 -15.26 -9.10 61.93
CA MET A 169 -15.08 -8.03 62.92
C MET A 169 -13.64 -7.65 63.33
N PRO A 170 -13.41 -6.43 63.87
CA PRO A 170 -14.37 -5.32 64.08
C PRO A 170 -14.09 -4.06 63.22
N ASP A 171 -15.06 -3.16 63.21
CA ASP A 171 -14.92 -1.79 62.71
C ASP A 171 -14.05 -0.94 63.66
N LEU A 172 -13.18 -0.08 63.11
CA LEU A 172 -12.33 0.85 63.85
C LEU A 172 -12.17 2.16 63.07
N ASN A 173 -13.16 3.03 63.22
CA ASN A 173 -13.20 4.36 62.62
C ASN A 173 -13.13 5.47 63.69
N GLU A 174 -11.92 5.82 64.13
CA GLU A 174 -11.57 7.11 64.76
C GLU A 174 -10.03 7.25 64.83
N GLY A 175 -9.45 8.46 64.72
CA GLY A 175 -7.98 8.63 64.85
C GLY A 175 -7.34 9.88 64.21
N ASN A 176 -7.96 10.45 63.17
CA ASN A 176 -7.76 11.83 62.66
C ASN A 176 -6.40 12.24 62.00
N HIS A 177 -6.52 13.07 60.95
CA HIS A 177 -5.46 13.79 60.19
C HIS A 177 -4.37 12.95 59.45
N SER A 178 -3.89 13.31 58.25
CA SER A 178 -4.14 14.50 57.41
C SER A 178 -4.43 14.15 55.94
N SER A 179 -5.07 15.08 55.23
CA SER A 179 -5.76 14.83 53.96
C SER A 179 -4.87 14.56 52.74
N ARG A 180 -5.17 13.48 52.01
CA ARG A 180 -5.04 13.43 50.54
C ARG A 180 -6.42 13.36 49.92
N GLN A 181 -6.87 14.48 49.33
CA GLN A 181 -8.17 14.54 48.67
C GLN A 181 -8.23 13.56 47.47
N ARG A 182 -9.18 12.62 47.49
CA ARG A 182 -9.63 11.93 46.26
C ARG A 182 -10.19 13.00 45.31
N ARG A 183 -9.45 13.38 44.26
CA ARG A 183 -9.97 14.27 43.22
C ARG A 183 -11.21 13.62 42.60
N ARG A 184 -12.37 14.30 42.71
CA ARG A 184 -13.65 13.84 42.16
C ARG A 184 -13.52 13.68 40.63
N GLN A 185 -14.23 12.68 40.08
CA GLN A 185 -14.42 12.57 38.63
C GLN A 185 -15.15 13.83 38.12
N PRO A 186 -14.78 14.37 36.94
CA PRO A 186 -15.59 15.41 36.29
C PRO A 186 -16.93 14.80 35.85
N GLN A 187 -18.03 15.20 36.49
CA GLN A 187 -19.37 14.83 36.05
C GLN A 187 -19.82 15.72 34.90
N GLY A 188 -19.37 15.38 33.69
CA GLY A 188 -20.01 15.80 32.44
C GLY A 188 -20.66 14.59 31.76
N PRO A 189 -21.78 14.76 31.03
CA PRO A 189 -22.33 13.68 30.23
C PRO A 189 -21.29 13.22 29.20
N ASN A 190 -21.14 11.89 29.06
CA ASN A 190 -20.31 11.22 28.05
C ASN A 190 -18.77 11.45 28.11
N ILE A 191 -18.19 11.61 29.31
CA ILE A 191 -16.72 11.47 29.49
C ILE A 191 -16.42 10.14 30.20
N TYR A 192 -15.96 9.13 29.44
CA TYR A 192 -15.52 7.84 29.99
C TYR A 192 -13.99 7.77 30.02
N TRP A 193 -13.40 7.49 31.19
CA TRP A 193 -11.96 7.42 31.40
C TRP A 193 -11.53 5.97 31.67
N LEU A 194 -10.93 5.32 30.65
CA LEU A 194 -10.64 3.88 30.64
C LEU A 194 -9.46 3.44 31.51
N PHE A 195 -8.50 4.32 31.75
CA PHE A 195 -7.20 3.96 32.32
C PHE A 195 -7.17 4.21 33.82
N THR A 196 -6.58 3.32 34.61
CA THR A 196 -6.49 3.45 36.07
C THR A 196 -5.83 4.77 36.53
N SER A 197 -4.95 5.36 35.70
CA SER A 197 -4.51 6.77 35.82
C SER A 197 -3.88 7.28 34.50
N LYS A 198 -3.39 8.54 34.47
CA LYS A 198 -2.65 9.08 33.31
C LYS A 198 -1.33 8.35 33.04
N GLU A 199 -0.70 7.85 34.10
CA GLU A 199 0.55 7.10 34.03
C GLU A 199 0.35 5.75 33.32
N TYR A 200 -0.84 5.14 33.42
CA TYR A 200 -1.22 3.95 32.65
C TYR A 200 -1.47 4.24 31.17
N LEU A 201 -2.08 5.40 30.84
CA LEU A 201 -2.26 5.85 29.45
C LEU A 201 -0.90 6.01 28.76
N VAL A 202 0.03 6.72 29.40
CA VAL A 202 1.41 6.94 28.93
C VAL A 202 2.18 5.61 28.85
N ALA A 203 2.14 4.79 29.89
CA ALA A 203 2.83 3.49 29.89
C ALA A 203 2.31 2.52 28.83
N SER A 204 1.01 2.58 28.49
CA SER A 204 0.41 1.75 27.44
C SER A 204 0.96 2.08 26.05
N LEU A 205 1.22 3.36 25.77
CA LEU A 205 1.92 3.79 24.56
C LEU A 205 3.42 3.46 24.61
N LEU A 206 4.10 3.75 25.73
CA LEU A 206 5.54 3.49 25.87
C LEU A 206 5.90 2.02 25.63
N ILE A 207 5.12 1.07 26.17
CA ILE A 207 5.35 -0.37 25.96
C ILE A 207 5.18 -0.77 24.48
N GLY A 208 4.19 -0.18 23.80
CA GLY A 208 4.11 -0.24 22.34
C GLY A 208 2.72 -0.27 21.71
N TYR A 209 2.72 0.07 20.43
CA TYR A 209 1.61 0.20 19.47
C TYR A 209 2.21 0.16 18.04
N THR A 210 1.42 -0.03 16.98
CA THR A 210 1.81 -0.23 15.56
C THR A 210 3.32 -0.22 15.22
N HIS A 211 3.95 0.94 15.01
CA HIS A 211 5.36 1.04 14.59
C HIS A 211 6.38 1.10 15.76
N THR A 212 5.93 1.19 17.01
CA THR A 212 6.78 1.40 18.18
C THR A 212 6.58 0.27 19.20
N ILE A 213 7.60 -0.55 19.41
CA ILE A 213 7.64 -1.57 20.47
C ILE A 213 8.98 -1.42 21.20
N ILE A 214 8.98 -1.55 22.53
CA ILE A 214 10.22 -1.58 23.31
C ILE A 214 10.32 -2.84 24.16
N SER A 215 11.55 -3.28 24.44
CA SER A 215 11.79 -4.41 25.32
C SER A 215 11.41 -4.08 26.78
N ARG A 216 11.06 -5.11 27.56
CA ARG A 216 10.81 -5.00 29.02
C ARG A 216 11.98 -4.35 29.77
N ARG A 217 13.22 -4.55 29.32
CA ARG A 217 14.43 -3.92 29.87
C ARG A 217 14.47 -2.42 29.59
N LEU A 218 14.21 -2.01 28.35
CA LEU A 218 14.16 -0.60 27.96
C LEU A 218 13.01 0.15 28.67
N TYR A 219 11.82 -0.47 28.78
CA TYR A 219 10.75 0.08 29.61
C TYR A 219 11.15 0.24 31.08
N GLY A 220 11.91 -0.72 31.63
CA GLY A 220 12.48 -0.62 32.98
C GLY A 220 13.42 0.58 33.15
N HIS A 221 14.28 0.84 32.17
CA HIS A 221 15.17 2.01 32.16
C HIS A 221 14.37 3.32 32.05
N ILE A 222 13.38 3.40 31.15
CA ILE A 222 12.52 4.58 31.00
C ILE A 222 11.72 4.84 32.28
N LYS A 223 11.12 3.80 32.88
CA LYS A 223 10.43 3.90 34.18
C LYS A 223 11.37 4.39 35.29
N MET A 224 12.65 4.03 35.27
CA MET A 224 13.64 4.57 36.20
C MET A 224 13.90 6.07 35.97
N MET A 225 14.02 6.51 34.72
CA MET A 225 14.20 7.93 34.38
C MET A 225 12.98 8.78 34.78
N PHE A 226 11.75 8.32 34.53
CA PHE A 226 10.53 9.05 34.91
C PHE A 226 10.40 9.25 36.44
N LYS A 227 10.96 8.36 37.28
CA LYS A 227 11.02 8.57 38.73
C LYS A 227 11.85 9.80 39.14
N LEU A 228 12.82 10.24 38.34
CA LEU A 228 13.62 11.44 38.62
C LEU A 228 12.80 12.73 38.48
N PHE A 229 11.65 12.66 37.81
CA PHE A 229 10.68 13.74 37.64
C PHE A 229 9.40 13.48 38.47
N ASP A 230 9.50 12.68 39.54
CA ASP A 230 8.41 12.20 40.42
C ASP A 230 7.27 11.40 39.74
N VAL A 231 7.36 11.12 38.43
CA VAL A 231 6.34 10.36 37.69
C VAL A 231 6.51 8.86 37.89
N ARG A 232 5.55 8.24 38.58
CA ARG A 232 5.58 6.80 38.92
C ARG A 232 4.82 5.96 37.90
N LEU A 233 5.48 5.62 36.79
CA LEU A 233 4.91 4.71 35.79
C LEU A 233 4.65 3.30 36.37
N PRO A 234 3.53 2.63 36.01
CA PRO A 234 3.20 1.27 36.45
C PRO A 234 4.21 0.21 36.00
N ASP A 235 4.16 -0.99 36.60
CA ASP A 235 5.02 -2.10 36.20
C ASP A 235 4.57 -2.81 34.92
N TRP A 236 5.52 -3.38 34.18
CA TRP A 236 5.28 -4.03 32.89
C TRP A 236 4.17 -5.10 32.95
N SER A 237 4.18 -5.94 33.99
CA SER A 237 3.14 -6.95 34.24
C SER A 237 1.77 -6.32 34.54
N THR A 238 1.75 -5.20 35.26
CA THR A 238 0.55 -4.43 35.57
C THR A 238 -0.04 -3.78 34.32
N VAL A 239 0.78 -3.20 33.43
CA VAL A 239 0.29 -2.66 32.15
C VAL A 239 -0.20 -3.77 31.22
N ARG A 240 0.44 -4.95 31.18
CA ARG A 240 -0.10 -6.10 30.41
C ARG A 240 -1.49 -6.54 30.90
N ARG A 241 -1.74 -6.51 32.22
CA ARG A 241 -3.08 -6.78 32.77
C ARG A 241 -4.10 -5.71 32.39
N GLU A 242 -3.73 -4.44 32.34
CA GLU A 242 -4.66 -3.39 31.90
C GLU A 242 -4.95 -3.47 30.39
N LYS A 243 -3.94 -3.80 29.56
CA LYS A 243 -4.19 -4.10 28.13
C LYS A 243 -5.11 -5.31 27.95
N GLU A 244 -4.97 -6.34 28.81
CA GLU A 244 -5.92 -7.47 28.88
C GLU A 244 -7.33 -7.05 29.32
N ASN A 245 -7.46 -6.17 30.32
CA ASN A 245 -8.75 -5.61 30.72
C ASN A 245 -9.42 -4.83 29.57
N ILE A 246 -8.63 -4.10 28.78
CA ILE A 246 -9.10 -3.38 27.58
C ILE A 246 -9.53 -4.36 26.48
N ARG A 247 -8.78 -5.44 26.21
CA ARG A 247 -9.20 -6.50 25.28
C ARG A 247 -10.52 -7.14 25.71
N LYS A 248 -10.68 -7.46 27.00
CA LYS A 248 -11.92 -8.02 27.58
C LYS A 248 -13.11 -7.06 27.52
N LEU A 249 -12.88 -5.75 27.67
CA LEU A 249 -13.91 -4.71 27.56
C LEU A 249 -14.40 -4.56 26.11
N LEU A 250 -13.45 -4.50 25.16
CA LEU A 250 -13.71 -4.31 23.73
C LEU A 250 -13.98 -5.62 22.96
N ASN A 251 -14.10 -6.74 23.68
CA ASN A 251 -14.33 -8.10 23.17
C ASN A 251 -13.27 -8.59 22.15
N LEU A 252 -12.07 -8.00 22.15
CA LEU A 252 -10.99 -8.28 21.20
C LEU A 252 -9.83 -9.03 21.86
N ASP A 253 -10.14 -10.17 22.49
CA ASP A 253 -9.13 -11.14 22.91
C ASP A 253 -8.85 -12.18 21.80
N VAL A 254 -7.70 -12.85 21.92
CA VAL A 254 -7.25 -13.85 20.94
C VAL A 254 -8.06 -15.13 21.07
N VAL A 255 -8.75 -15.51 20.00
CA VAL A 255 -9.47 -16.78 19.88
C VAL A 255 -8.46 -17.88 19.60
N SER A 256 -8.34 -18.84 20.53
CA SER A 256 -7.55 -20.06 20.35
C SER A 256 -8.44 -21.15 19.76
N ARG A 257 -7.95 -21.84 18.73
CA ARG A 257 -8.58 -23.07 18.21
C ARG A 257 -7.54 -24.16 17.97
N LYS A 258 -7.99 -25.35 17.60
CA LYS A 258 -7.19 -26.45 17.06
C LYS A 258 -7.61 -26.64 15.60
N SER A 259 -6.64 -26.68 14.70
CA SER A 259 -6.89 -26.93 13.27
C SER A 259 -7.39 -28.36 13.03
N ILE A 260 -7.73 -28.67 11.79
CA ILE A 260 -7.96 -30.04 11.33
C ILE A 260 -6.77 -30.99 11.58
N LEU A 261 -5.54 -30.47 11.66
CA LEU A 261 -4.33 -31.21 12.04
C LEU A 261 -3.96 -31.02 13.52
N ASP A 262 -4.94 -30.69 14.37
CA ASP A 262 -4.82 -30.41 15.81
C ASP A 262 -3.79 -29.33 16.20
N THR A 263 -3.26 -28.59 15.20
CA THR A 263 -2.28 -27.53 15.37
C THR A 263 -2.95 -26.36 16.10
N PRO A 264 -2.39 -25.84 17.21
CA PRO A 264 -2.94 -24.66 17.88
C PRO A 264 -2.89 -23.44 16.96
N THR A 265 -4.06 -22.88 16.64
CA THR A 265 -4.21 -21.66 15.83
C THR A 265 -4.78 -20.52 16.67
N TYR A 266 -4.37 -19.29 16.34
CA TYR A 266 -4.67 -18.09 17.11
C TYR A 266 -5.11 -16.96 16.19
N SER A 267 -6.32 -16.46 16.36
CA SER A 267 -6.89 -15.37 15.54
C SER A 267 -7.54 -14.27 16.38
N LEU A 268 -7.64 -13.07 15.80
CA LEU A 268 -8.53 -12.02 16.28
C LEU A 268 -9.91 -12.16 15.64
N PRO A 269 -11.01 -11.90 16.36
CA PRO A 269 -12.36 -12.06 15.83
C PRO A 269 -12.70 -10.96 14.81
N LEU A 270 -12.78 -11.34 13.53
CA LEU A 270 -13.11 -10.46 12.40
C LEU A 270 -14.43 -9.70 12.64
N ARG A 271 -15.43 -10.32 13.28
CA ARG A 271 -16.71 -9.66 13.60
C ARG A 271 -16.52 -8.40 14.47
N VAL A 272 -15.70 -8.49 15.53
CA VAL A 272 -15.44 -7.37 16.46
C VAL A 272 -14.58 -6.32 15.79
N ILE A 273 -13.61 -6.78 14.99
CA ILE A 273 -12.76 -5.96 14.13
C ILE A 273 -13.60 -5.06 13.20
N LEU A 274 -14.60 -5.61 12.49
CA LEU A 274 -15.46 -4.82 11.61
C LEU A 274 -16.45 -3.94 12.39
N SER A 275 -16.95 -4.40 13.54
CA SER A 275 -17.74 -3.55 14.45
C SER A 275 -16.98 -2.30 14.90
N GLN A 276 -15.66 -2.41 15.13
CA GLN A 276 -14.80 -1.27 15.48
C GLN A 276 -14.62 -0.29 14.30
N GLU A 277 -14.47 -0.77 13.07
CA GLU A 277 -14.36 0.10 11.90
C GLU A 277 -15.69 0.79 11.55
N VAL A 278 -16.83 0.13 11.72
CA VAL A 278 -18.15 0.76 11.52
C VAL A 278 -18.45 1.80 12.62
N ALA A 279 -17.89 1.62 13.82
CA ALA A 279 -17.88 2.63 14.87
C ALA A 279 -16.94 3.83 14.59
N ASN A 280 -16.17 3.81 13.49
CA ASN A 280 -15.34 4.91 12.99
C ASN A 280 -15.23 4.86 11.44
N PRO A 281 -16.35 5.08 10.70
CA PRO A 281 -16.47 4.63 9.31
C PRO A 281 -15.85 5.62 8.32
N LEU A 282 -14.91 5.12 7.50
CA LEU A 282 -14.06 5.93 6.60
C LEU A 282 -14.09 5.50 5.13
N SER A 283 -14.92 4.51 4.76
CA SER A 283 -15.02 3.96 3.39
C SER A 283 -16.28 4.45 2.65
N ARG A 284 -16.21 4.59 1.32
CA ARG A 284 -17.33 4.97 0.43
C ARG A 284 -17.16 4.33 -0.96
N LYS A 285 -18.27 3.91 -1.58
CA LYS A 285 -18.42 3.35 -2.95
C LYS A 285 -18.03 1.86 -3.14
N TRP A 286 -18.95 1.12 -3.77
CA TRP A 286 -18.75 -0.13 -4.54
C TRP A 286 -20.02 -0.47 -5.31
N LEU A 287 -19.98 -0.64 -6.64
CA LEU A 287 -20.98 -1.38 -7.44
C LEU A 287 -20.50 -1.54 -8.90
N GLU A 288 -20.54 -2.78 -9.41
CA GLU A 288 -21.00 -3.12 -10.77
C GLU A 288 -21.11 -4.66 -10.89
N GLU A 289 -20.06 -5.39 -10.50
CA GLU A 289 -19.89 -6.82 -10.84
C GLU A 289 -20.08 -7.82 -9.67
N LEU A 290 -20.45 -7.35 -8.47
CA LEU A 290 -20.74 -8.25 -7.34
C LEU A 290 -21.86 -9.26 -7.67
N ASP A 291 -21.65 -10.53 -7.30
CA ASP A 291 -22.68 -11.57 -7.35
C ASP A 291 -23.92 -11.20 -6.50
N PHE A 292 -25.07 -11.79 -6.82
CA PHE A 292 -26.32 -11.46 -6.13
C PHE A 292 -26.32 -11.81 -4.63
N GLU A 293 -25.61 -12.84 -4.18
CA GLU A 293 -25.50 -13.14 -2.74
C GLU A 293 -24.58 -12.14 -1.99
N THR A 294 -23.72 -11.41 -2.71
CA THR A 294 -22.67 -10.54 -2.12
C THR A 294 -22.95 -9.05 -2.28
N ARG A 295 -24.09 -8.64 -2.85
CA ARG A 295 -24.51 -7.22 -2.92
C ARG A 295 -24.95 -6.68 -1.57
N ALA A 296 -24.91 -5.35 -1.42
CA ALA A 296 -25.54 -4.67 -0.29
C ALA A 296 -27.06 -4.94 -0.31
N PRO A 297 -27.64 -5.65 0.68
CA PRO A 297 -28.96 -6.28 0.52
C PRO A 297 -30.13 -5.33 0.70
N MET A 298 -29.90 -4.11 1.20
CA MET A 298 -30.92 -3.09 1.43
C MET A 298 -30.41 -1.68 1.20
N TYR A 299 -31.35 -0.75 1.02
CA TYR A 299 -31.15 0.68 1.15
C TYR A 299 -32.25 1.27 2.05
N ARG A 300 -31.87 2.18 2.96
CA ARG A 300 -32.80 2.96 3.78
C ARG A 300 -33.02 4.32 3.14
N HIS A 301 -34.24 4.56 2.65
CA HIS A 301 -34.68 5.88 2.25
C HIS A 301 -35.19 6.65 3.47
N HIS A 302 -34.80 7.91 3.63
CA HIS A 302 -35.25 8.77 4.71
C HIS A 302 -36.27 9.78 4.17
N GLY A 303 -37.55 9.57 4.48
CA GLY A 303 -38.64 10.48 4.12
C GLY A 303 -38.83 11.61 5.14
N PRO A 304 -39.77 12.54 4.92
CA PRO A 304 -39.94 13.74 5.76
C PRO A 304 -40.44 13.51 7.20
N LYS A 305 -40.80 12.27 7.56
CA LYS A 305 -41.36 11.91 8.89
C LYS A 305 -40.93 10.54 9.40
N ASP A 306 -40.62 9.61 8.50
CA ASP A 306 -40.14 8.26 8.82
C ASP A 306 -39.26 7.74 7.68
N HIS A 307 -38.68 6.57 7.86
CA HIS A 307 -37.79 5.89 6.93
C HIS A 307 -38.47 4.69 6.27
N THR A 308 -37.97 4.26 5.11
CA THR A 308 -38.44 3.06 4.43
C THR A 308 -37.24 2.21 3.99
N ASP A 309 -37.24 0.95 4.44
CA ASP A 309 -36.21 -0.01 4.08
C ASP A 309 -36.63 -0.84 2.87
N TYR A 310 -35.94 -0.62 1.75
CA TYR A 310 -36.08 -1.38 0.51
C TYR A 310 -34.99 -2.45 0.44
N TYR A 311 -35.32 -3.64 -0.05
CA TYR A 311 -34.41 -4.79 -0.10
C TYR A 311 -34.26 -5.30 -1.53
N LEU A 312 -33.09 -5.84 -1.87
CA LEU A 312 -32.89 -6.53 -3.15
C LEU A 312 -33.76 -7.78 -3.21
N PHE A 313 -34.19 -8.14 -4.43
CA PHE A 313 -35.06 -9.28 -4.74
C PHE A 313 -36.47 -9.22 -4.12
N GLU A 314 -36.84 -8.14 -3.43
CA GLU A 314 -38.17 -7.92 -2.87
C GLU A 314 -38.97 -6.92 -3.73
N PRO A 315 -40.22 -7.23 -4.14
CA PRO A 315 -41.02 -6.33 -4.99
C PRO A 315 -41.30 -4.96 -4.37
N VAL A 316 -41.29 -3.94 -5.22
CA VAL A 316 -41.65 -2.56 -4.88
C VAL A 316 -42.61 -2.02 -5.93
N GLN A 317 -43.68 -1.35 -5.50
CA GLN A 317 -44.58 -0.59 -6.36
C GLN A 317 -44.04 0.84 -6.48
N LEU A 318 -43.95 1.34 -7.71
CA LEU A 318 -43.54 2.71 -8.01
C LEU A 318 -44.71 3.69 -7.86
N VAL A 319 -44.42 4.99 -7.84
CA VAL A 319 -45.44 6.07 -7.86
C VAL A 319 -46.33 6.01 -9.13
N SER A 320 -45.87 5.31 -10.18
CA SER A 320 -46.61 5.02 -11.42
C SER A 320 -47.46 3.73 -11.37
N ASP A 321 -47.68 3.16 -10.18
CA ASP A 321 -48.32 1.86 -9.91
C ASP A 321 -47.67 0.62 -10.56
N VAL A 322 -46.58 0.80 -11.31
CA VAL A 322 -45.78 -0.30 -11.86
C VAL A 322 -45.05 -1.04 -10.73
N ILE A 323 -45.17 -2.36 -10.67
CA ILE A 323 -44.41 -3.21 -9.75
C ILE A 323 -43.09 -3.61 -10.40
N VAL A 324 -41.98 -3.44 -9.68
CA VAL A 324 -40.62 -3.79 -10.10
C VAL A 324 -39.87 -4.57 -9.02
N VAL A 325 -38.78 -5.25 -9.39
CA VAL A 325 -37.89 -5.95 -8.43
C VAL A 325 -36.48 -5.33 -8.48
N PRO A 326 -35.99 -4.70 -7.40
CA PRO A 326 -34.62 -4.18 -7.30
C PRO A 326 -33.56 -5.30 -7.32
N LEU A 327 -32.59 -5.21 -8.23
CA LEU A 327 -31.46 -6.16 -8.32
C LEU A 327 -30.11 -5.54 -7.94
N TYR A 328 -30.02 -4.20 -7.97
CA TYR A 328 -28.89 -3.40 -7.51
C TYR A 328 -29.41 -2.06 -6.95
N PHE A 329 -28.78 -1.51 -5.90
CA PHE A 329 -28.94 -0.11 -5.45
C PHE A 329 -27.63 0.62 -5.70
N PHE A 330 -27.64 1.82 -6.29
CA PHE A 330 -26.40 2.57 -6.57
C PHE A 330 -26.55 4.08 -6.41
N LYS A 331 -25.42 4.77 -6.26
CA LYS A 331 -25.36 6.23 -6.19
C LYS A 331 -24.69 6.77 -7.46
N ASP A 332 -25.33 7.72 -8.11
CA ASP A 332 -24.76 8.48 -9.23
C ASP A 332 -25.11 9.96 -9.08
N HIS A 333 -24.15 10.86 -9.34
CA HIS A 333 -24.28 12.32 -9.14
C HIS A 333 -25.02 12.72 -7.85
N ASP A 334 -24.62 12.08 -6.74
CA ASP A 334 -25.21 12.16 -5.40
C ASP A 334 -26.71 11.78 -5.23
N VAL A 335 -27.40 11.37 -6.29
CA VAL A 335 -28.74 10.76 -6.27
C VAL A 335 -28.63 9.25 -6.10
N MET A 336 -29.62 8.64 -5.45
CA MET A 336 -29.71 7.18 -5.26
C MET A 336 -30.71 6.56 -6.23
N TYR A 337 -30.26 5.53 -6.95
CA TYR A 337 -30.98 4.79 -7.97
C TYR A 337 -31.03 3.29 -7.66
N SER A 338 -31.89 2.57 -8.36
CA SER A 338 -31.88 1.13 -8.45
C SER A 338 -31.86 0.67 -9.92
N LYS A 339 -31.15 -0.43 -10.20
CA LYS A 339 -31.42 -1.23 -11.39
C LYS A 339 -32.53 -2.22 -11.02
N CYS A 340 -33.67 -2.13 -11.69
CA CYS A 340 -34.82 -2.98 -11.45
C CYS A 340 -35.17 -3.81 -12.68
N VAL A 341 -35.77 -4.97 -12.47
CA VAL A 341 -36.38 -5.78 -13.52
C VAL A 341 -37.89 -5.85 -13.33
N SER A 342 -38.65 -5.92 -14.42
CA SER A 342 -40.10 -6.09 -14.38
C SER A 342 -40.45 -7.58 -14.12
N PRO A 343 -41.13 -7.93 -13.01
CA PRO A 343 -41.53 -9.30 -12.74
C PRO A 343 -42.67 -9.77 -13.64
N ASN A 344 -42.65 -11.04 -14.01
CA ASN A 344 -43.79 -11.71 -14.65
C ASN A 344 -44.63 -12.41 -13.56
N PHE A 345 -45.95 -12.24 -13.61
CA PHE A 345 -46.90 -12.84 -12.67
C PHE A 345 -47.81 -13.83 -13.39
N VAL A 346 -47.81 -15.09 -12.91
CA VAL A 346 -48.65 -16.17 -13.44
C VAL A 346 -49.57 -16.67 -12.33
N THR A 347 -50.88 -16.55 -12.56
CA THR A 347 -51.90 -17.11 -11.66
C THR A 347 -51.85 -18.63 -11.64
N LEU A 348 -51.90 -19.22 -10.46
CA LEU A 348 -51.89 -20.67 -10.25
C LEU A 348 -53.29 -21.27 -10.41
N SER A 349 -53.36 -22.60 -10.47
CA SER A 349 -54.60 -23.37 -10.68
C SER A 349 -55.65 -23.26 -9.57
N ASP A 350 -55.36 -22.55 -8.47
CA ASP A 350 -56.34 -22.20 -7.44
C ASP A 350 -56.97 -20.80 -7.65
N GLY A 351 -56.61 -20.08 -8.73
CA GLY A 351 -57.13 -18.77 -9.13
C GLY A 351 -56.71 -17.60 -8.23
N ILE A 352 -56.41 -17.88 -6.96
CA ILE A 352 -56.07 -16.90 -5.94
C ILE A 352 -54.57 -16.62 -5.94
N LYS A 353 -53.72 -17.67 -6.00
CA LYS A 353 -52.28 -17.51 -5.80
C LYS A 353 -51.53 -17.11 -7.07
N LEU A 354 -50.45 -16.35 -6.88
CA LEU A 354 -49.57 -15.85 -7.92
C LEU A 354 -48.18 -16.48 -7.78
N ARG A 355 -47.62 -16.94 -8.91
CA ARG A 355 -46.19 -17.20 -9.06
C ARG A 355 -45.55 -15.99 -9.73
N MET A 356 -44.53 -15.43 -9.08
CA MET A 356 -43.68 -14.38 -9.64
C MET A 356 -42.41 -15.02 -10.19
N THR A 357 -41.99 -14.62 -11.41
CA THR A 357 -40.68 -14.96 -11.97
C THR A 357 -39.96 -13.70 -12.46
N ILE A 358 -38.63 -13.75 -12.39
CA ILE A 358 -37.71 -12.76 -12.95
C ILE A 358 -36.62 -13.51 -13.73
N PRO A 359 -35.98 -12.89 -14.75
CA PRO A 359 -34.77 -13.44 -15.36
C PRO A 359 -33.65 -13.59 -14.32
N GLY A 360 -32.83 -14.64 -14.46
CA GLY A 360 -31.65 -14.87 -13.62
C GLY A 360 -30.37 -14.36 -14.30
N GLY A 361 -29.33 -14.08 -13.51
CA GLY A 361 -27.99 -13.77 -14.06
C GLY A 361 -27.83 -12.41 -14.75
N LEU A 362 -28.81 -11.50 -14.66
CA LEU A 362 -28.72 -10.18 -15.27
C LEU A 362 -27.57 -9.34 -14.65
N SER A 363 -26.63 -8.91 -15.50
CA SER A 363 -25.54 -8.00 -15.14
C SER A 363 -26.01 -6.55 -15.04
N PHE A 364 -25.25 -5.68 -14.36
CA PHE A 364 -25.61 -4.27 -14.12
C PHE A 364 -25.83 -3.47 -15.41
N ARG A 365 -25.11 -3.84 -16.48
CA ARG A 365 -25.19 -3.25 -17.83
C ARG A 365 -26.23 -3.92 -18.75
N SER A 366 -27.01 -4.90 -18.26
CA SER A 366 -28.04 -5.55 -19.08
C SER A 366 -29.15 -4.57 -19.49
N VAL A 367 -29.54 -4.63 -20.78
CA VAL A 367 -30.62 -3.84 -21.36
C VAL A 367 -32.02 -4.23 -20.86
N GLU A 368 -32.14 -5.37 -20.15
CA GLU A 368 -33.38 -5.78 -19.46
C GLU A 368 -33.60 -5.01 -18.13
N LEU A 369 -32.62 -4.24 -17.67
CA LEU A 369 -32.69 -3.51 -16.40
C LEU A 369 -33.02 -2.04 -16.61
N GLN A 370 -34.25 -1.67 -16.24
CA GLN A 370 -34.63 -0.27 -16.09
C GLN A 370 -33.89 0.38 -14.92
N THR A 371 -33.54 1.66 -15.08
CA THR A 371 -32.87 2.46 -14.05
C THR A 371 -33.91 3.39 -13.43
N VAL A 372 -34.16 3.23 -12.13
CA VAL A 372 -35.26 3.91 -11.42
C VAL A 372 -34.69 4.70 -10.24
N PRO A 373 -34.99 6.00 -10.08
CA PRO A 373 -34.66 6.75 -8.87
C PRO A 373 -35.34 6.14 -7.63
N ILE A 374 -34.66 6.09 -6.48
CA ILE A 374 -35.29 5.57 -5.25
C ILE A 374 -36.37 6.53 -4.71
N SER A 375 -36.40 7.79 -5.16
CA SER A 375 -37.52 8.71 -4.92
C SER A 375 -38.87 8.22 -5.49
N ASP A 376 -38.82 7.35 -6.49
CA ASP A 376 -39.99 6.94 -7.27
C ASP A 376 -40.59 5.63 -6.71
N PHE A 377 -39.94 5.06 -5.68
CA PHE A 377 -40.42 3.89 -4.94
C PHE A 377 -41.51 4.31 -3.96
N TYR A 378 -42.71 3.77 -4.11
CA TYR A 378 -43.89 4.15 -3.33
C TYR A 378 -44.24 3.14 -2.22
N CYS A 379 -44.41 1.86 -2.56
CA CYS A 379 -44.87 0.85 -1.59
C CYS A 379 -44.00 -0.41 -1.59
N VAL A 380 -43.62 -0.86 -0.39
CA VAL A 380 -42.89 -2.11 -0.16
C VAL A 380 -43.82 -3.33 -0.27
N TYR A 381 -43.28 -4.48 -0.70
CA TYR A 381 -43.96 -5.77 -0.88
C TYR A 381 -45.13 -6.09 0.08
N SER A 382 -44.96 -5.84 1.39
CA SER A 382 -45.99 -6.13 2.40
C SER A 382 -47.24 -5.24 2.35
N GLY A 383 -47.18 -4.09 1.65
CA GLY A 383 -48.30 -3.16 1.48
C GLY A 383 -48.83 -3.06 0.04
N ILE A 384 -48.22 -3.76 -0.92
CA ILE A 384 -48.69 -3.78 -2.31
C ILE A 384 -50.03 -4.53 -2.36
N ALA A 385 -51.11 -3.83 -2.72
CA ALA A 385 -52.45 -4.38 -2.86
C ALA A 385 -52.86 -4.48 -4.33
N GLY A 386 -53.59 -5.54 -4.70
CA GLY A 386 -54.28 -5.62 -5.99
C GLY A 386 -55.56 -4.78 -6.00
N GLY A 387 -56.17 -4.59 -7.18
CA GLY A 387 -57.45 -3.87 -7.33
C GLY A 387 -58.64 -4.49 -6.58
N GLU A 388 -58.51 -5.72 -6.10
CA GLU A 388 -59.47 -6.43 -5.24
C GLU A 388 -59.20 -6.22 -3.73
N GLY A 389 -58.20 -5.43 -3.37
CA GLY A 389 -57.81 -5.13 -1.97
C GLY A 389 -56.91 -6.17 -1.29
N MET A 390 -56.82 -7.40 -1.82
CA MET A 390 -55.87 -8.41 -1.30
C MET A 390 -54.41 -7.99 -1.49
N LEU A 391 -53.57 -8.30 -0.50
CA LEU A 391 -52.14 -8.00 -0.55
C LEU A 391 -51.37 -9.01 -1.41
N LEU A 392 -50.32 -8.54 -2.09
CA LEU A 392 -49.40 -9.39 -2.85
C LEU A 392 -48.76 -10.47 -1.96
N SER A 393 -48.49 -10.12 -0.70
CA SER A 393 -47.95 -11.02 0.34
C SER A 393 -48.89 -12.16 0.73
N GLU A 394 -50.21 -12.01 0.57
CA GLU A 394 -51.22 -13.04 0.84
C GLU A 394 -51.42 -13.98 -0.36
N ARG A 395 -51.24 -13.46 -1.59
CA ARG A 395 -51.39 -14.22 -2.84
C ARG A 395 -50.13 -14.97 -3.25
N TYR A 396 -48.95 -14.61 -2.76
CA TYR A 396 -47.67 -15.14 -3.26
C TYR A 396 -47.29 -16.53 -2.70
N ARG A 397 -46.60 -17.34 -3.51
CA ARG A 397 -45.93 -18.57 -3.06
C ARG A 397 -44.56 -18.72 -3.74
N THR A 398 -43.50 -18.75 -2.94
CA THR A 398 -42.08 -18.76 -3.35
C THR A 398 -41.65 -20.03 -4.07
N THR A 399 -40.72 -19.92 -5.02
CA THR A 399 -39.98 -21.07 -5.59
C THR A 399 -38.46 -20.91 -5.66
N ILE A 400 -37.89 -19.71 -5.44
CA ILE A 400 -36.43 -19.47 -5.47
C ILE A 400 -36.03 -18.56 -4.29
N TYR A 401 -36.34 -17.26 -4.36
CA TYR A 401 -36.07 -16.32 -3.28
C TYR A 401 -37.17 -16.35 -2.21
N ALA A 402 -36.80 -16.22 -0.94
CA ALA A 402 -37.74 -16.12 0.18
C ALA A 402 -38.27 -14.69 0.32
N LEU A 403 -39.59 -14.51 0.35
CA LEU A 403 -40.25 -13.24 0.63
C LEU A 403 -41.14 -13.35 1.88
N PRO A 404 -41.22 -12.31 2.73
CA PRO A 404 -40.40 -11.08 2.72
C PRO A 404 -38.90 -11.41 2.91
N ASN A 405 -38.01 -10.52 2.47
CA ASN A 405 -36.58 -10.79 2.43
C ASN A 405 -36.04 -11.17 3.83
N PRO A 406 -35.31 -12.30 3.98
CA PRO A 406 -34.80 -12.77 5.27
C PRO A 406 -33.96 -11.74 6.05
N TRP A 407 -33.32 -10.79 5.34
CA TRP A 407 -32.58 -9.71 5.97
C TRP A 407 -33.45 -8.79 6.83
N ARG A 408 -34.76 -8.62 6.54
CA ARG A 408 -35.69 -7.86 7.40
C ARG A 408 -35.77 -8.42 8.82
N HIS A 409 -35.75 -9.76 8.96
CA HIS A 409 -35.77 -10.41 10.27
C HIS A 409 -34.41 -10.34 10.97
N LYS A 410 -33.31 -10.55 10.22
CA LYS A 410 -31.94 -10.50 10.75
C LYS A 410 -31.57 -9.09 11.24
N SER A 411 -31.94 -8.06 10.50
CA SER A 411 -31.64 -6.65 10.83
C SER A 411 -32.53 -6.08 11.93
N LYS A 412 -33.72 -6.65 12.16
CA LYS A 412 -34.71 -6.16 13.14
C LYS A 412 -35.06 -4.68 12.97
N GLY A 413 -35.10 -4.19 11.73
CA GLY A 413 -35.37 -2.78 11.41
C GLY A 413 -34.18 -1.83 11.64
N LYS A 414 -32.95 -2.34 11.68
CA LYS A 414 -31.71 -1.55 11.69
C LYS A 414 -31.11 -1.49 10.28
N ILE A 415 -30.32 -0.45 9.98
CA ILE A 415 -29.57 -0.37 8.72
C ILE A 415 -28.58 -1.53 8.63
N ILE A 416 -28.48 -2.16 7.47
CA ILE A 416 -27.39 -3.10 7.17
C ILE A 416 -26.21 -2.32 6.58
N ARG A 417 -25.04 -2.42 7.21
CA ARG A 417 -23.77 -1.95 6.66
C ARG A 417 -23.05 -3.12 6.01
N HIS A 418 -23.07 -3.16 4.67
CA HIS A 418 -22.21 -4.06 3.92
C HIS A 418 -20.79 -3.48 3.82
N VAL A 419 -19.81 -4.23 4.30
CA VAL A 419 -18.42 -3.81 4.41
C VAL A 419 -17.53 -4.93 3.83
N PRO A 420 -17.28 -4.98 2.51
CA PRO A 420 -16.41 -5.99 1.92
C PRO A 420 -14.95 -5.83 2.37
N ILE A 421 -14.18 -6.91 2.27
CA ILE A 421 -12.74 -6.92 2.58
C ILE A 421 -11.90 -7.41 1.40
N ASN A 422 -10.74 -6.78 1.20
CA ASN A 422 -9.66 -7.34 0.38
C ASN A 422 -8.79 -8.17 1.32
N LEU A 423 -8.91 -9.49 1.25
CA LEU A 423 -8.14 -10.43 2.08
C LEU A 423 -6.71 -10.54 1.54
N TYR A 424 -5.72 -10.69 2.41
CA TYR A 424 -4.34 -10.96 2.04
C TYR A 424 -3.79 -12.13 2.86
N SER A 425 -3.08 -13.03 2.18
CA SER A 425 -2.28 -14.09 2.79
C SER A 425 -0.91 -14.10 2.13
N ASP A 426 0.14 -14.42 2.89
CA ASP A 426 1.50 -14.56 2.38
C ASP A 426 2.41 -15.28 3.38
N ASP A 427 3.64 -15.59 2.94
CA ASP A 427 4.73 -15.94 3.86
C ASP A 427 5.55 -14.71 4.29
N THR A 428 6.06 -14.76 5.52
CA THR A 428 6.96 -13.74 6.02
C THR A 428 7.91 -14.33 7.06
N SER A 429 9.21 -14.01 6.97
CA SER A 429 10.16 -14.43 8.00
C SER A 429 9.96 -13.57 9.25
N GLY A 430 9.71 -14.19 10.40
CA GLY A 430 9.60 -13.53 11.71
C GLY A 430 10.93 -13.04 12.29
N ASN A 431 12.02 -13.10 11.50
CA ASN A 431 13.37 -12.66 11.84
C ASN A 431 13.80 -11.46 10.97
N GLN A 432 14.96 -10.86 11.27
CA GLN A 432 15.57 -9.83 10.41
C GLN A 432 16.15 -10.43 9.10
N SER A 433 16.52 -11.71 9.09
CA SER A 433 17.05 -12.42 7.92
C SER A 433 16.07 -13.48 7.39
N LYS A 434 15.81 -13.47 6.08
CA LYS A 434 14.71 -14.23 5.44
C LYS A 434 14.76 -15.77 5.55
N ARG A 435 15.88 -16.37 6.01
CA ARG A 435 16.11 -17.83 5.92
C ARG A 435 15.57 -18.67 7.09
N TRP A 436 15.11 -18.06 8.18
CA TRP A 436 14.68 -18.78 9.38
C TRP A 436 13.38 -18.22 9.95
N ASN A 437 12.64 -19.05 10.69
CA ASN A 437 11.39 -18.68 11.36
C ASN A 437 10.33 -18.10 10.38
N LYS A 438 9.92 -18.89 9.37
CA LYS A 438 8.81 -18.54 8.45
C LYS A 438 7.47 -18.56 9.20
N HIS A 439 6.66 -17.53 9.00
CA HIS A 439 5.25 -17.45 9.43
C HIS A 439 4.37 -17.34 8.19
N ILE A 440 3.21 -17.98 8.21
CA ILE A 440 2.09 -17.63 7.32
C ILE A 440 1.18 -16.66 8.08
N SER A 441 0.68 -15.62 7.42
CA SER A 441 -0.15 -14.58 8.06
C SER A 441 -1.33 -14.17 7.20
N PHE A 442 -2.50 -13.98 7.82
CA PHE A 442 -3.66 -13.36 7.17
C PHE A 442 -3.87 -11.93 7.66
N PHE A 443 -3.97 -11.00 6.72
CA PHE A 443 -4.39 -9.61 6.92
C PHE A 443 -5.62 -9.29 6.04
N PHE A 444 -6.23 -8.12 6.23
CA PHE A 444 -7.11 -7.54 5.22
C PHE A 444 -7.08 -6.00 5.27
N THR A 445 -7.55 -5.36 4.19
CA THR A 445 -7.95 -3.94 4.20
C THR A 445 -9.44 -3.82 3.88
N LEU A 446 -10.13 -2.84 4.46
CA LEU A 446 -11.50 -2.50 4.05
C LEU A 446 -11.53 -2.19 2.56
N SER A 447 -12.44 -2.81 1.84
CA SER A 447 -12.72 -2.48 0.44
C SER A 447 -13.44 -1.12 0.40
N GLY A 448 -13.08 -0.26 -0.56
CA GLY A 448 -13.81 1.00 -0.88
C GLY A 448 -13.12 2.25 -0.37
N LEU A 449 -12.04 2.08 0.40
CA LEU A 449 -11.12 3.16 0.71
C LEU A 449 -10.44 3.64 -0.59
N PRO A 450 -10.30 4.97 -0.83
CA PRO A 450 -9.50 5.47 -1.94
C PRO A 450 -7.99 5.22 -1.72
N PRO A 451 -7.14 5.23 -2.77
CA PRO A 451 -5.71 4.89 -2.68
C PRO A 451 -4.94 5.56 -1.54
N ASN A 452 -5.17 6.85 -1.29
CA ASN A 452 -4.52 7.61 -0.22
C ASN A 452 -4.89 7.15 1.21
N TRP A 453 -6.02 6.48 1.39
CA TRP A 453 -6.41 5.82 2.64
C TRP A 453 -5.90 4.37 2.70
N THR A 454 -6.11 3.55 1.66
CA THR A 454 -5.72 2.10 1.71
C THR A 454 -4.21 1.90 1.84
N ASN A 455 -3.41 2.83 1.33
CA ASN A 455 -1.95 2.75 1.38
C ASN A 455 -1.36 3.15 2.75
N GLN A 456 -2.19 3.42 3.75
CA GLN A 456 -1.76 3.68 5.13
C GLN A 456 -1.88 2.42 5.98
N ASN A 457 -0.84 2.10 6.76
CA ASN A 457 -0.83 0.95 7.67
C ASN A 457 -1.98 0.98 8.69
N TYR A 458 -2.51 2.16 9.01
CA TYR A 458 -3.73 2.32 9.80
C TYR A 458 -4.92 1.49 9.27
N ASN A 459 -5.09 1.40 7.94
CA ASN A 459 -6.22 0.72 7.30
C ASN A 459 -5.92 -0.75 6.94
N CYS A 460 -4.78 -1.29 7.39
CA CYS A 460 -4.44 -2.70 7.31
C CYS A 460 -4.68 -3.37 8.67
N HIS A 461 -5.28 -4.56 8.64
CA HIS A 461 -5.78 -5.26 9.81
C HIS A 461 -5.24 -6.68 9.90
N TYR A 462 -4.60 -7.01 11.02
CA TYR A 462 -4.19 -8.37 11.35
C TYR A 462 -5.38 -9.28 11.70
N LEU A 463 -5.37 -10.53 11.22
CA LEU A 463 -6.30 -11.59 11.63
C LEU A 463 -5.58 -12.70 12.41
N CYS A 464 -4.60 -13.38 11.80
CA CYS A 464 -3.88 -14.49 12.42
C CYS A 464 -2.46 -14.66 11.83
N THR A 465 -1.61 -15.38 12.55
CA THR A 465 -0.28 -15.81 12.07
C THR A 465 0.15 -17.11 12.75
N SER A 466 0.97 -17.92 12.08
CA SER A 466 1.63 -19.08 12.68
C SER A 466 2.90 -19.46 11.93
N ASN A 467 3.90 -19.93 12.68
CA ASN A 467 5.10 -20.60 12.16
C ASN A 467 5.03 -22.13 12.29
N GLN A 468 3.84 -22.69 12.49
CA GLN A 468 3.59 -24.14 12.64
C GLN A 468 2.43 -24.63 11.76
N ALA A 469 1.44 -23.79 11.47
CA ALA A 469 0.24 -24.13 10.71
C ALA A 469 0.33 -23.57 9.27
N GLY A 470 -0.16 -24.35 8.29
CA GLY A 470 -0.27 -23.92 6.88
C GLY A 470 -1.34 -22.84 6.65
N ALA A 471 -1.39 -22.24 5.45
CA ALA A 471 -2.35 -21.17 5.18
C ALA A 471 -3.80 -21.66 5.30
N MET A 472 -4.09 -22.88 4.81
CA MET A 472 -5.45 -23.44 4.91
C MET A 472 -5.89 -23.75 6.37
N GLU A 473 -4.96 -24.10 7.27
CA GLU A 473 -5.24 -24.27 8.69
C GLU A 473 -5.53 -22.94 9.41
N LEU A 474 -4.91 -21.85 8.95
CA LEU A 474 -5.16 -20.49 9.42
C LEU A 474 -6.40 -19.85 8.78
N ALA A 475 -6.75 -20.26 7.56
CA ALA A 475 -7.94 -19.82 6.86
C ALA A 475 -9.23 -20.35 7.49
N GLU A 476 -9.26 -21.60 7.99
CA GLU A 476 -10.44 -22.21 8.62
C GLU A 476 -11.15 -21.30 9.65
N PRO A 477 -10.49 -20.76 10.71
CA PRO A 477 -11.14 -19.85 11.66
C PRO A 477 -11.49 -18.47 11.08
N VAL A 478 -10.86 -18.04 9.98
CA VAL A 478 -11.17 -16.77 9.30
C VAL A 478 -12.44 -16.93 8.44
N VAL A 479 -12.53 -18.03 7.69
CA VAL A 479 -13.72 -18.41 6.91
C VAL A 479 -14.94 -18.53 7.81
N ASP A 480 -14.83 -19.17 8.98
CA ASP A 480 -15.96 -19.28 9.92
C ASP A 480 -16.52 -17.93 10.38
N GLU A 481 -15.67 -16.90 10.52
CA GLU A 481 -16.13 -15.54 10.81
C GLU A 481 -16.82 -14.92 9.58
N ILE A 482 -16.24 -15.08 8.38
CA ILE A 482 -16.79 -14.54 7.13
C ILE A 482 -18.13 -15.18 6.78
N GLU A 483 -18.24 -16.51 6.88
CA GLU A 483 -19.47 -17.29 6.66
C GLU A 483 -20.58 -16.85 7.65
N PHE A 484 -20.24 -16.62 8.92
CA PHE A 484 -21.20 -16.05 9.88
C PHE A 484 -21.62 -14.63 9.49
N LEU A 485 -20.67 -13.77 9.08
CA LEU A 485 -20.95 -12.37 8.78
C LEU A 485 -21.72 -12.18 7.46
N SER A 486 -21.52 -13.03 6.45
CA SER A 486 -22.28 -13.00 5.20
C SER A 486 -23.67 -13.63 5.34
N THR A 487 -23.82 -14.67 6.17
CA THR A 487 -25.12 -15.36 6.35
C THR A 487 -26.00 -14.75 7.43
N THR A 488 -25.41 -14.21 8.51
CA THR A 488 -26.13 -13.76 9.72
C THR A 488 -25.87 -12.29 10.03
N GLY A 489 -24.62 -11.84 9.92
CA GLY A 489 -24.19 -10.50 10.30
C GLY A 489 -24.00 -10.32 11.81
N VAL A 490 -23.39 -9.19 12.21
CA VAL A 490 -23.14 -8.84 13.62
C VAL A 490 -23.70 -7.45 13.94
N MET A 491 -24.33 -7.29 15.10
CA MET A 491 -24.74 -5.96 15.56
C MET A 491 -23.52 -5.12 15.95
N ALA A 492 -23.47 -3.90 15.45
CA ALA A 492 -22.47 -2.89 15.80
C ALA A 492 -23.15 -1.52 16.01
N TYR A 493 -22.36 -0.53 16.43
CA TYR A 493 -22.77 0.87 16.48
C TYR A 493 -22.05 1.65 15.40
N ASP A 494 -22.78 2.42 14.60
CA ASP A 494 -22.20 3.28 13.57
C ASP A 494 -21.93 4.68 14.14
N GLY A 495 -20.64 5.05 14.23
CA GLY A 495 -20.23 6.31 14.82
C GLY A 495 -20.63 7.56 14.03
N SER A 496 -20.95 7.42 12.75
CA SER A 496 -21.32 8.54 11.87
C SER A 496 -22.80 8.93 12.00
N ILE A 497 -23.70 7.93 12.03
CA ILE A 497 -25.15 8.14 12.18
C ILE A 497 -25.63 8.03 13.63
N LYS A 498 -24.79 7.49 14.53
CA LYS A 498 -25.05 7.31 15.97
C LYS A 498 -26.17 6.31 16.30
N GLU A 499 -26.41 5.37 15.38
CA GLU A 499 -27.38 4.28 15.51
C GLU A 499 -26.69 2.91 15.57
N GLU A 500 -27.42 1.91 16.06
CA GLU A 500 -27.01 0.51 15.87
C GLU A 500 -27.32 0.02 14.46
N VAL A 501 -26.44 -0.80 13.91
CA VAL A 501 -26.49 -1.34 12.55
C VAL A 501 -26.13 -2.82 12.53
N LEU A 502 -26.62 -3.57 11.54
CA LEU A 502 -26.17 -4.93 11.27
C LEU A 502 -25.00 -4.88 10.27
N VAL A 503 -23.81 -5.31 10.67
CA VAL A 503 -22.62 -5.35 9.81
C VAL A 503 -22.51 -6.72 9.15
N ILE A 504 -22.32 -6.74 7.83
CA ILE A 504 -22.07 -7.93 7.01
C ILE A 504 -20.82 -7.71 6.14
N THR A 505 -20.13 -8.78 5.75
CA THR A 505 -18.95 -8.73 4.85
C THR A 505 -19.01 -9.84 3.81
N THR A 506 -18.37 -9.59 2.67
CA THR A 506 -17.86 -10.62 1.76
C THR A 506 -16.34 -10.45 1.59
N ILE A 507 -15.67 -11.42 0.98
CA ILE A 507 -14.35 -11.19 0.36
C ILE A 507 -14.63 -10.54 -1.00
N LEU A 508 -14.06 -9.35 -1.27
CA LEU A 508 -14.11 -8.76 -2.61
C LEU A 508 -13.01 -9.37 -3.50
N CYS A 509 -11.81 -9.52 -2.96
CA CYS A 509 -10.72 -10.25 -3.61
C CYS A 509 -9.76 -10.83 -2.55
N ALA A 510 -9.04 -11.88 -2.92
CA ALA A 510 -7.95 -12.47 -2.14
C ALA A 510 -6.60 -12.20 -2.83
N LEU A 511 -5.63 -11.74 -2.04
CA LEU A 511 -4.36 -11.19 -2.50
C LEU A 511 -3.19 -11.96 -1.88
N GLY A 512 -2.10 -12.08 -2.63
CA GLY A 512 -0.89 -12.79 -2.24
C GLY A 512 0.06 -12.90 -3.44
N ASP A 513 1.13 -13.67 -3.29
CA ASP A 513 2.02 -14.03 -4.40
C ASP A 513 1.42 -15.17 -5.28
N SER A 514 2.13 -15.59 -6.33
CA SER A 514 1.59 -16.60 -7.26
C SER A 514 1.41 -18.00 -6.63
N PRO A 515 2.40 -18.57 -5.90
CA PRO A 515 2.21 -19.69 -4.98
C PRO A 515 1.05 -19.55 -3.98
N MET A 516 0.92 -18.43 -3.27
CA MET A 516 -0.13 -18.26 -2.25
C MET A 516 -1.53 -18.18 -2.86
N HIS A 517 -1.68 -17.51 -4.01
CA HIS A 517 -2.91 -17.61 -4.80
C HIS A 517 -3.21 -19.07 -5.17
N ALA A 518 -2.21 -19.85 -5.60
CA ALA A 518 -2.40 -21.25 -5.96
C ALA A 518 -2.81 -22.13 -4.76
N GLU A 519 -2.34 -21.86 -3.54
CA GLU A 519 -2.83 -22.52 -2.32
C GLU A 519 -4.30 -22.15 -2.05
N LEU A 520 -4.62 -20.85 -2.08
CA LEU A 520 -5.97 -20.29 -1.86
C LEU A 520 -7.03 -20.78 -2.86
N THR A 521 -6.66 -20.99 -4.12
CA THR A 521 -7.53 -21.55 -5.18
C THR A 521 -7.46 -23.07 -5.28
N SER A 522 -6.48 -23.71 -4.62
CA SER A 522 -6.14 -25.12 -4.78
C SER A 522 -5.76 -25.52 -6.23
N THR A 523 -5.17 -24.60 -6.98
CA THR A 523 -4.62 -24.85 -8.33
C THR A 523 -3.13 -25.24 -8.26
N PRO A 524 -2.56 -25.88 -9.30
CA PRO A 524 -1.11 -26.15 -9.35
C PRO A 524 -0.24 -24.88 -9.31
N ILE A 525 0.99 -24.99 -8.78
CA ILE A 525 1.97 -23.88 -8.82
C ILE A 525 2.44 -23.69 -10.28
N PRO A 526 2.26 -22.51 -10.90
CA PRO A 526 2.38 -22.33 -12.35
C PRO A 526 3.68 -22.83 -13.01
N GLY A 527 4.82 -22.64 -12.36
CA GLY A 527 6.15 -22.74 -13.00
C GLY A 527 6.55 -24.13 -13.53
N LYS A 528 5.92 -25.21 -13.05
CA LYS A 528 6.12 -26.59 -13.55
C LYS A 528 4.80 -27.29 -13.93
N ALA A 529 3.68 -26.58 -13.90
CA ALA A 529 2.36 -27.18 -14.08
C ALA A 529 2.00 -27.43 -15.55
N LEU A 530 1.21 -28.48 -15.79
CA LEU A 530 0.50 -28.71 -17.06
C LEU A 530 -0.70 -27.76 -17.22
N HIS A 531 -1.31 -27.34 -16.11
CA HIS A 531 -2.28 -26.24 -16.02
C HIS A 531 -1.62 -25.05 -15.31
N PRO A 532 -0.96 -24.12 -16.04
CA PRO A 532 -0.17 -23.05 -15.42
C PRO A 532 -0.96 -21.76 -15.17
N CYS A 533 -2.23 -21.68 -15.59
CA CYS A 533 -3.13 -20.58 -15.28
C CYS A 533 -4.07 -20.96 -14.14
N ARG A 534 -4.50 -19.97 -13.35
CA ARG A 534 -5.56 -20.12 -12.33
C ARG A 534 -6.90 -19.48 -12.72
N ALA A 535 -6.94 -18.73 -13.83
CA ALA A 535 -8.08 -17.93 -14.25
C ALA A 535 -8.81 -18.50 -15.49
N CYS A 536 -8.16 -19.35 -16.30
CA CYS A 536 -8.78 -20.07 -17.42
C CYS A 536 -8.33 -21.55 -17.51
N ASP A 537 -8.82 -22.25 -18.52
CA ASP A 537 -8.63 -23.68 -18.79
C ASP A 537 -7.27 -24.06 -19.43
N LEU A 538 -6.34 -23.10 -19.58
CA LEU A 538 -5.05 -23.31 -20.27
C LEU A 538 -4.33 -24.57 -19.76
N SER A 539 -4.11 -25.52 -20.67
CA SER A 539 -3.64 -26.87 -20.37
C SER A 539 -2.73 -27.44 -21.46
N ALA A 540 -1.87 -28.38 -21.10
CA ALA A 540 -1.14 -29.27 -22.01
C ALA A 540 -1.22 -30.71 -21.48
N GLU A 541 -1.23 -31.72 -22.36
CA GLU A 541 -1.28 -33.13 -21.92
C GLU A 541 0.06 -33.58 -21.31
N SER A 542 1.18 -33.13 -21.88
CA SER A 542 2.52 -33.32 -21.34
C SER A 542 3.38 -32.07 -21.52
N MET A 543 4.60 -32.10 -20.96
CA MET A 543 5.59 -31.03 -21.17
C MET A 543 6.11 -30.97 -22.62
N LYS A 544 5.94 -32.02 -23.44
CA LYS A 544 6.34 -32.05 -24.86
C LYS A 544 5.37 -31.31 -25.76
N ASP A 545 4.13 -31.08 -25.31
CA ASP A 545 3.07 -30.49 -26.13
C ASP A 545 3.02 -28.95 -25.98
N LYS A 546 3.82 -28.38 -25.08
CA LYS A 546 4.01 -26.94 -24.92
C LYS A 546 4.69 -26.27 -26.13
N PRO A 547 5.77 -26.82 -26.73
CA PRO A 547 6.32 -26.34 -28.00
C PRO A 547 5.48 -26.77 -29.23
N THR A 548 4.17 -26.50 -29.20
CA THR A 548 3.25 -26.71 -30.33
C THR A 548 2.51 -25.43 -30.69
N MET A 549 2.09 -25.29 -31.96
CA MET A 549 1.29 -24.15 -32.42
C MET A 549 -0.08 -24.09 -31.72
N GLU A 550 -0.66 -25.25 -31.37
CA GLU A 550 -1.93 -25.31 -30.63
C GLU A 550 -1.78 -24.75 -29.21
N TYR A 551 -0.77 -25.20 -28.46
CA TYR A 551 -0.50 -24.67 -27.13
C TYR A 551 -0.10 -23.19 -27.18
N LEU A 552 0.71 -22.79 -28.15
CA LEU A 552 1.10 -21.40 -28.37
C LEU A 552 -0.11 -20.48 -28.57
N ARG A 553 -1.03 -20.88 -29.46
CA ARG A 553 -2.27 -20.15 -29.68
C ARG A 553 -3.19 -20.17 -28.45
N ARG A 554 -3.30 -21.27 -27.70
CA ARG A 554 -4.05 -21.28 -26.42
C ARG A 554 -3.38 -20.42 -25.34
N PHE A 555 -2.06 -20.36 -25.26
CA PHE A 555 -1.33 -19.54 -24.29
C PHE A 555 -1.51 -18.04 -24.55
N LEU A 556 -1.67 -17.63 -25.80
CA LEU A 556 -1.90 -16.24 -26.19
C LEU A 556 -3.39 -15.88 -26.39
N MET A 557 -4.28 -16.86 -26.22
CA MET A 557 -5.72 -16.78 -26.52
C MET A 557 -6.05 -16.38 -27.97
N ILE A 558 -5.32 -16.93 -28.95
CA ILE A 558 -5.42 -16.59 -30.38
C ILE A 558 -6.23 -17.65 -31.16
N GLY A 559 -7.22 -17.19 -31.93
CA GLY A 559 -8.06 -17.99 -32.84
C GLY A 559 -7.29 -18.62 -34.01
N PRO A 560 -7.91 -19.51 -34.80
CA PRO A 560 -7.27 -20.12 -35.99
C PRO A 560 -7.06 -19.10 -37.12
N ASP A 561 -7.88 -18.06 -37.12
CA ASP A 561 -7.88 -16.86 -37.95
C ASP A 561 -6.87 -15.79 -37.51
N GLY A 562 -6.32 -15.91 -36.29
CA GLY A 562 -5.42 -14.93 -35.69
C GLY A 562 -6.12 -13.89 -34.80
N GLU A 563 -7.44 -13.93 -34.63
CA GLU A 563 -8.15 -13.03 -33.70
C GLU A 563 -7.77 -13.30 -32.24
N MET A 564 -7.89 -12.28 -31.38
CA MET A 564 -7.81 -12.49 -29.93
C MET A 564 -9.20 -12.85 -29.39
N HIS A 565 -9.30 -13.99 -28.72
CA HIS A 565 -10.51 -14.43 -28.03
C HIS A 565 -10.32 -14.30 -26.51
N VAL A 566 -11.42 -14.18 -25.76
CA VAL A 566 -11.38 -14.31 -24.30
C VAL A 566 -11.62 -15.78 -23.96
N GLN A 567 -10.64 -16.46 -23.35
CA GLN A 567 -10.88 -17.76 -22.72
C GLN A 567 -11.77 -17.53 -21.49
N LYS A 568 -12.99 -18.10 -21.52
CA LYS A 568 -13.90 -18.01 -20.38
C LYS A 568 -13.24 -18.62 -19.14
N ALA A 569 -13.43 -17.96 -17.99
CA ALA A 569 -13.14 -18.59 -16.72
C ALA A 569 -13.97 -19.89 -16.59
N PRO A 570 -13.37 -21.00 -16.10
CA PRO A 570 -14.07 -22.27 -15.99
C PRO A 570 -15.22 -22.18 -14.98
N GLU A 571 -16.34 -22.83 -15.29
CA GLU A 571 -17.53 -22.82 -14.44
C GLU A 571 -17.21 -23.32 -13.02
N GLN A 572 -17.68 -22.59 -12.01
CA GLN A 572 -17.21 -22.70 -10.62
C GLN A 572 -17.43 -24.10 -10.02
N ASP A 573 -18.60 -24.70 -10.27
CA ASP A 573 -18.93 -26.09 -9.88
C ASP A 573 -18.08 -27.13 -10.63
N GLY A 574 -17.80 -26.87 -11.91
CA GLY A 574 -16.96 -27.71 -12.74
C GLY A 574 -15.50 -27.67 -12.29
N CYS A 575 -14.98 -26.49 -11.96
CA CYS A 575 -13.58 -26.29 -11.61
C CYS A 575 -13.26 -26.72 -10.17
N THR A 576 -14.14 -26.44 -9.20
CA THR A 576 -14.05 -27.10 -7.88
C THR A 576 -14.16 -28.61 -8.04
N GLY A 577 -15.16 -29.13 -8.77
CA GLY A 577 -15.31 -30.57 -9.02
C GLY A 577 -14.10 -31.26 -9.68
N GLN A 578 -13.43 -30.58 -10.62
CA GLN A 578 -12.23 -31.10 -11.30
C GLN A 578 -10.96 -30.96 -10.45
N PHE A 579 -10.67 -29.80 -9.86
CA PHE A 579 -9.51 -29.64 -8.98
C PHE A 579 -9.65 -30.44 -7.68
N HIS A 580 -10.86 -30.67 -7.16
CA HIS A 580 -11.11 -31.62 -6.07
C HIS A 580 -10.71 -33.04 -6.48
N LYS A 581 -11.10 -33.52 -7.67
CA LYS A 581 -10.72 -34.85 -8.17
C LYS A 581 -9.21 -34.96 -8.41
N ALA A 582 -8.61 -33.98 -9.10
CA ALA A 582 -7.18 -33.96 -9.41
C ALA A 582 -6.32 -33.82 -8.15
N GLY A 583 -6.68 -32.93 -7.22
CA GLY A 583 -5.97 -32.69 -5.96
C GLY A 583 -6.08 -33.85 -4.98
N SER A 584 -7.27 -34.43 -4.80
CA SER A 584 -7.45 -35.60 -3.92
C SER A 584 -6.72 -36.83 -4.46
N GLN A 585 -6.84 -37.14 -5.76
CA GLN A 585 -6.09 -38.24 -6.37
C GLN A 585 -4.58 -37.95 -6.41
N GLY A 586 -4.17 -36.70 -6.63
CA GLY A 586 -2.76 -36.29 -6.69
C GLY A 586 -2.06 -36.40 -5.34
N CYS A 587 -2.62 -35.82 -4.27
CA CYS A 587 -2.03 -35.88 -2.94
C CYS A 587 -1.99 -37.31 -2.36
N LEU A 588 -2.99 -38.15 -2.68
CA LEU A 588 -3.01 -39.56 -2.29
C LEU A 588 -2.06 -40.42 -3.14
N ARG A 589 -1.86 -40.13 -4.43
CA ARG A 589 -0.93 -40.89 -5.29
C ARG A 589 0.54 -40.53 -5.05
N HIS A 590 0.89 -39.25 -5.02
CA HIS A 590 2.31 -38.83 -4.98
C HIS A 590 3.02 -39.08 -3.63
N ARG A 591 2.31 -39.54 -2.60
CA ARG A 591 2.88 -40.07 -1.34
C ARG A 591 2.38 -41.48 -1.01
N GLY A 592 1.81 -42.17 -2.02
CA GLY A 592 1.05 -43.41 -1.87
C GLY A 592 1.68 -44.65 -2.47
N GLU A 593 2.93 -44.60 -2.95
CA GLU A 593 3.69 -45.83 -3.21
C GLU A 593 4.15 -46.44 -1.88
N GLU A 594 3.39 -47.41 -1.38
CA GLU A 594 3.48 -47.95 -0.01
C GLU A 594 4.87 -48.46 0.41
N LYS A 595 5.73 -48.76 -0.58
CA LYS A 595 7.06 -49.35 -0.43
C LYS A 595 8.04 -48.41 0.29
N ASP A 596 8.01 -47.11 -0.01
CA ASP A 596 9.00 -46.14 0.46
C ASP A 596 8.44 -45.09 1.45
N ALA A 597 7.13 -45.11 1.73
CA ALA A 597 6.48 -44.15 2.63
C ALA A 597 7.01 -44.22 4.08
N THR A 598 7.42 -43.08 4.64
CA THR A 598 8.04 -43.02 5.98
C THR A 598 7.02 -43.26 7.10
N ALA A 599 7.51 -43.46 8.33
CA ALA A 599 6.64 -43.52 9.52
C ALA A 599 5.84 -42.22 9.75
N ALA A 600 6.35 -41.07 9.31
CA ALA A 600 5.64 -39.80 9.38
C ALA A 600 4.50 -39.73 8.34
N ASP A 601 4.76 -40.17 7.10
CA ASP A 601 3.74 -40.21 6.04
C ASP A 601 2.62 -41.19 6.38
N LYS A 602 2.96 -42.38 6.88
CA LYS A 602 1.98 -43.39 7.32
C LYS A 602 1.09 -42.86 8.45
N LYS A 603 1.67 -42.15 9.44
CA LYS A 603 0.91 -41.47 10.51
C LYS A 603 0.06 -40.30 10.01
N PHE A 604 0.53 -39.57 8.99
CA PHE A 604 -0.25 -38.50 8.35
C PHE A 604 -1.45 -39.07 7.57
N ILE A 605 -1.26 -40.13 6.78
CA ILE A 605 -2.32 -40.81 6.04
C ILE A 605 -3.36 -41.39 7.01
N GLU A 606 -2.94 -42.07 8.08
CA GLU A 606 -3.86 -42.57 9.11
C GLU A 606 -4.70 -41.43 9.71
N ARG A 607 -4.08 -40.29 9.99
CA ARG A 607 -4.76 -39.10 10.52
C ARG A 607 -5.78 -38.52 9.54
N ILE A 608 -5.44 -38.40 8.26
CA ILE A 608 -6.40 -37.96 7.23
C ILE A 608 -7.58 -38.93 7.14
N ASN A 609 -7.33 -40.24 7.21
CA ASN A 609 -8.38 -41.28 7.23
C ASN A 609 -9.25 -41.23 8.51
N GLN A 610 -8.71 -40.80 9.65
CA GLN A 610 -9.49 -40.54 10.87
C GLN A 610 -10.35 -39.28 10.71
N VAL A 611 -9.79 -38.21 10.14
CA VAL A 611 -10.51 -36.95 9.89
C VAL A 611 -11.63 -37.13 8.86
N GLU A 612 -11.45 -37.91 7.80
CA GLU A 612 -12.51 -38.17 6.81
C GLU A 612 -13.76 -38.79 7.45
N LYS A 613 -13.55 -39.73 8.39
CA LYS A 613 -14.62 -40.38 9.15
C LYS A 613 -15.37 -39.44 10.10
N ILE A 614 -14.72 -38.36 10.56
CA ILE A 614 -15.30 -37.36 11.46
C ILE A 614 -16.00 -36.25 10.66
N SER A 615 -15.34 -35.70 9.65
CA SER A 615 -15.85 -34.60 8.84
C SER A 615 -15.12 -34.49 7.50
N LYS A 616 -15.50 -35.33 6.53
CA LYS A 616 -15.05 -35.24 5.13
C LYS A 616 -15.12 -33.80 4.54
N PRO A 617 -16.14 -32.96 4.81
CA PRO A 617 -16.16 -31.58 4.32
C PRO A 617 -14.99 -30.70 4.77
N ARG A 618 -14.40 -30.95 5.96
CA ARG A 618 -13.26 -30.14 6.46
C ARG A 618 -11.94 -30.47 5.75
N LEU A 619 -11.82 -31.62 5.08
CA LEU A 619 -10.61 -31.99 4.31
C LEU A 619 -10.42 -31.15 3.04
N PHE A 620 -11.44 -30.42 2.60
CA PHE A 620 -11.33 -29.49 1.48
C PHE A 620 -10.85 -28.12 1.97
N ASN A 621 -10.22 -27.36 1.06
CA ASN A 621 -9.83 -25.97 1.31
C ASN A 621 -11.04 -25.17 1.84
N PRO A 622 -10.94 -24.53 3.02
CA PRO A 622 -12.08 -23.90 3.67
C PRO A 622 -12.61 -22.69 2.89
N ILE A 623 -11.81 -22.06 2.03
CA ILE A 623 -12.21 -20.88 1.23
C ILE A 623 -13.45 -21.19 0.37
N PHE A 624 -13.62 -22.43 -0.10
CA PHE A 624 -14.80 -22.85 -0.87
C PHE A 624 -16.14 -22.83 -0.08
N ARG A 625 -16.12 -22.55 1.23
CA ARG A 625 -17.34 -22.27 2.02
C ARG A 625 -17.79 -20.80 1.96
N VAL A 626 -16.94 -19.90 1.47
CA VAL A 626 -17.28 -18.47 1.34
C VAL A 626 -18.23 -18.30 0.15
N LYS A 627 -19.52 -18.13 0.45
CA LYS A 627 -20.56 -17.81 -0.53
C LYS A 627 -20.17 -16.62 -1.40
N GLY A 628 -20.33 -16.79 -2.72
CA GLY A 628 -20.06 -15.76 -3.71
C GLY A 628 -18.59 -15.39 -3.92
N PHE A 629 -17.62 -16.15 -3.36
CA PHE A 629 -16.20 -16.02 -3.69
C PHE A 629 -15.79 -17.07 -4.74
N ASN A 630 -15.31 -16.63 -5.90
CA ASN A 630 -14.79 -17.47 -6.97
C ASN A 630 -13.26 -17.31 -7.07
N GLY A 631 -12.52 -18.33 -6.64
CA GLY A 631 -11.05 -18.27 -6.61
C GLY A 631 -10.38 -17.96 -7.97
N CYS A 632 -11.02 -18.27 -9.11
CA CYS A 632 -10.45 -18.00 -10.44
C CYS A 632 -10.58 -16.52 -10.84
N LEU A 633 -11.66 -15.85 -10.41
CA LEU A 633 -11.95 -14.45 -10.72
C LEU A 633 -11.42 -13.50 -9.62
N ASP A 634 -11.65 -13.87 -8.36
CA ASP A 634 -11.41 -13.03 -7.18
C ASP A 634 -9.96 -13.11 -6.66
N THR A 635 -9.05 -13.71 -7.43
CA THR A 635 -7.59 -13.62 -7.22
C THR A 635 -6.94 -12.81 -8.35
N PRO A 636 -7.02 -11.47 -8.32
CA PRO A 636 -6.66 -10.62 -9.45
C PRO A 636 -5.18 -10.67 -9.83
N VAL A 637 -4.86 -10.09 -11.00
CA VAL A 637 -3.51 -10.04 -11.58
C VAL A 637 -2.62 -9.05 -10.81
N GLU A 638 -2.16 -9.47 -9.64
CA GLU A 638 -1.37 -8.66 -8.71
C GLU A 638 -0.08 -8.15 -9.39
N VAL A 639 0.02 -6.83 -9.55
CA VAL A 639 1.01 -6.19 -10.44
C VAL A 639 2.43 -6.17 -9.86
N LEU A 640 2.62 -6.24 -8.55
CA LEU A 640 3.96 -6.40 -7.97
C LEU A 640 4.53 -7.78 -8.33
N HIS A 641 3.75 -8.85 -8.21
CA HIS A 641 4.22 -10.23 -8.45
C HIS A 641 4.14 -10.66 -9.91
N VAL A 642 3.09 -10.30 -10.65
CA VAL A 642 2.93 -10.69 -12.07
C VAL A 642 3.76 -9.80 -12.99
N PHE A 643 3.64 -8.48 -12.87
CA PHE A 643 4.27 -7.54 -13.79
C PHE A 643 5.73 -7.24 -13.37
N LEU A 644 5.96 -6.62 -12.20
CA LEU A 644 7.31 -6.20 -11.79
C LEU A 644 8.23 -7.39 -11.48
N LEU A 645 7.85 -8.24 -10.53
CA LEU A 645 8.59 -9.46 -10.14
C LEU A 645 8.29 -10.67 -11.04
N GLY A 646 7.77 -10.41 -12.24
CA GLY A 646 7.55 -11.37 -13.32
C GLY A 646 8.04 -10.80 -14.64
N VAL A 647 7.12 -10.32 -15.48
CA VAL A 647 7.35 -9.76 -16.83
C VAL A 647 8.64 -8.92 -16.90
N VAL A 648 8.72 -7.84 -16.10
CA VAL A 648 9.86 -6.90 -16.12
C VAL A 648 11.12 -7.56 -15.56
N LYS A 649 11.02 -8.29 -14.44
CA LYS A 649 12.14 -9.02 -13.82
C LYS A 649 12.76 -10.08 -14.73
N TYR A 650 11.98 -10.73 -15.59
CA TYR A 650 12.51 -11.69 -16.56
C TYR A 650 13.35 -10.96 -17.61
N LEU A 651 12.78 -9.95 -18.29
CA LEU A 651 13.47 -9.20 -19.34
C LEU A 651 14.70 -8.43 -18.82
N VAL A 652 14.62 -7.79 -17.64
CA VAL A 652 15.79 -7.16 -16.99
C VAL A 652 16.91 -8.15 -16.76
N ARG A 653 16.61 -9.34 -16.23
CA ARG A 653 17.63 -10.35 -15.90
C ARG A 653 18.22 -10.99 -17.13
N ASP A 654 17.43 -11.19 -18.17
CA ASP A 654 17.85 -11.79 -19.43
C ASP A 654 18.84 -10.87 -20.15
N PHE A 655 18.41 -9.62 -20.41
CA PHE A 655 19.27 -8.58 -20.98
C PHE A 655 20.55 -8.37 -20.14
N MET A 656 20.44 -8.14 -18.83
CA MET A 656 21.61 -7.89 -17.98
C MET A 656 22.51 -9.12 -17.75
N ARG A 657 22.05 -10.35 -18.07
CA ARG A 657 22.92 -11.55 -18.16
C ARG A 657 23.74 -11.55 -19.46
N GLY A 658 23.19 -11.04 -20.57
CA GLY A 658 23.86 -10.93 -21.86
C GLY A 658 24.83 -9.74 -22.01
N VAL A 659 24.65 -8.66 -21.24
CA VAL A 659 25.52 -7.47 -21.30
C VAL A 659 26.97 -7.79 -20.94
N GLN A 660 27.88 -7.50 -21.86
CA GLN A 660 29.32 -7.71 -21.68
C GLN A 660 29.90 -6.89 -20.51
N PRO A 661 30.80 -7.45 -19.67
CA PRO A 661 31.33 -6.76 -18.48
C PRO A 661 31.99 -5.40 -18.75
N ALA A 662 32.53 -5.19 -19.96
CA ALA A 662 33.15 -3.95 -20.41
C ALA A 662 32.15 -2.82 -20.72
N VAL A 663 30.86 -3.13 -20.95
CA VAL A 663 29.80 -2.16 -21.25
C VAL A 663 29.15 -1.62 -19.97
N ILE A 664 29.20 -2.40 -18.88
CA ILE A 664 28.58 -2.03 -17.59
C ILE A 664 29.00 -0.63 -17.06
N PRO A 665 30.26 -0.17 -17.18
CA PRO A 665 30.64 1.20 -16.78
C PRO A 665 29.91 2.30 -17.56
N ASN A 666 29.56 2.07 -18.83
CA ASN A 666 28.85 3.03 -19.68
C ASN A 666 27.36 3.10 -19.29
N ILE A 667 26.71 1.95 -19.09
CA ILE A 667 25.34 1.87 -18.54
C ILE A 667 25.27 2.60 -17.17
N MET A 668 26.31 2.46 -16.34
CA MET A 668 26.39 3.20 -15.07
C MET A 668 26.52 4.71 -15.28
N ALA A 669 27.24 5.16 -16.31
CA ALA A 669 27.36 6.58 -16.67
C ALA A 669 26.05 7.17 -17.22
N TRP A 670 25.32 6.39 -18.03
CA TRP A 670 23.97 6.74 -18.48
C TRP A 670 23.01 6.89 -17.29
N TYR A 671 22.98 5.94 -16.35
CA TYR A 671 22.20 6.07 -15.10
C TYR A 671 22.66 7.24 -14.20
N GLU A 672 23.95 7.64 -14.23
CA GLU A 672 24.46 8.84 -13.53
C GLU A 672 24.08 10.16 -14.22
N SER A 673 23.50 10.12 -15.42
CA SER A 673 23.19 11.28 -16.26
C SER A 673 21.70 11.39 -16.68
N PHE A 674 20.91 10.34 -16.43
CA PHE A 674 19.46 10.34 -16.66
C PHE A 674 18.74 11.32 -15.72
N SER A 675 17.91 12.22 -16.26
CA SER A 675 17.17 13.17 -15.41
C SER A 675 16.00 12.48 -14.70
N THR A 676 15.98 12.59 -13.38
CA THR A 676 14.84 12.21 -12.54
C THR A 676 13.78 13.31 -12.41
N ASP A 677 13.95 14.46 -13.06
CA ASP A 677 13.03 15.58 -12.93
C ASP A 677 11.63 15.20 -13.42
N ALA A 678 10.59 15.57 -12.67
CA ALA A 678 9.20 15.17 -12.91
C ALA A 678 8.93 13.64 -12.86
N LEU A 679 9.90 12.82 -12.43
CA LEU A 679 9.71 11.40 -12.09
C LEU A 679 9.71 11.24 -10.56
N ASN A 680 8.90 10.34 -10.01
CA ASN A 680 8.83 10.07 -8.55
C ASN A 680 10.03 9.20 -8.09
N ILE A 681 11.24 9.66 -8.38
CA ILE A 681 12.53 8.98 -8.19
C ILE A 681 13.44 9.96 -7.42
N PRO A 682 13.41 9.99 -6.08
CA PRO A 682 14.12 11.02 -5.29
C PRO A 682 15.66 10.87 -5.33
N SER A 683 16.15 9.70 -5.72
CA SER A 683 17.57 9.44 -6.02
C SER A 683 17.71 8.15 -6.81
N LEU A 684 18.70 8.10 -7.70
CA LEU A 684 19.18 6.87 -8.33
C LEU A 684 20.34 6.28 -7.52
N GLN A 685 20.63 5.00 -7.72
CA GLN A 685 21.84 4.33 -7.24
C GLN A 685 22.50 3.55 -8.40
N PRO A 686 23.17 4.23 -9.35
CA PRO A 686 23.64 3.62 -10.61
C PRO A 686 24.53 2.39 -10.44
N TYR A 687 25.36 2.35 -9.39
CA TYR A 687 26.16 1.17 -9.04
C TYR A 687 25.30 -0.04 -8.66
N TYR A 688 24.26 0.16 -7.83
CA TYR A 688 23.32 -0.90 -7.45
C TYR A 688 22.49 -1.35 -8.67
N LEU A 689 22.02 -0.39 -9.48
CA LEU A 689 21.24 -0.65 -10.69
C LEU A 689 22.02 -1.45 -11.75
N THR A 690 23.35 -1.40 -11.74
CA THR A 690 24.20 -2.13 -12.71
C THR A 690 24.88 -3.38 -12.17
N LYS A 691 25.13 -3.48 -10.86
CA LYS A 691 25.83 -4.64 -10.24
C LYS A 691 24.93 -5.55 -9.41
N HIS A 692 23.72 -5.14 -9.08
CA HIS A 692 22.82 -5.88 -8.19
C HIS A 692 21.41 -6.09 -8.76
N PHE A 693 21.26 -6.08 -10.09
CA PHE A 693 20.00 -6.31 -10.81
C PHE A 693 19.28 -7.62 -10.44
N SER A 694 20.01 -8.66 -10.03
CA SER A 694 19.43 -9.90 -9.50
C SER A 694 18.62 -9.71 -8.20
N ASN A 695 18.92 -8.66 -7.41
CA ASN A 695 18.38 -8.42 -6.07
C ASN A 695 17.29 -7.33 -6.03
N PHE A 696 16.89 -6.78 -7.18
CA PHE A 696 15.90 -5.71 -7.29
C PHE A 696 14.54 -6.02 -6.64
N ILE A 697 13.96 -4.99 -6.04
CA ILE A 697 12.57 -4.94 -5.56
C ILE A 697 11.68 -4.18 -6.55
N GLY A 698 10.36 -4.18 -6.31
CA GLY A 698 9.39 -3.53 -7.21
C GLY A 698 9.69 -2.05 -7.52
N LYS A 699 10.25 -1.30 -6.56
CA LYS A 699 10.69 0.09 -6.76
C LYS A 699 11.79 0.20 -7.83
N ASP A 700 12.77 -0.70 -7.82
CA ASP A 700 13.89 -0.66 -8.76
C ASP A 700 13.40 -1.02 -10.18
N PHE A 701 12.49 -1.98 -10.31
CA PHE A 701 11.84 -2.28 -11.59
C PHE A 701 11.02 -1.11 -12.13
N LYS A 702 10.32 -0.34 -11.27
CA LYS A 702 9.66 0.93 -11.65
C LYS A 702 10.67 1.98 -12.12
N ILE A 703 11.90 2.02 -11.59
CA ILE A 703 12.98 2.90 -12.06
C ILE A 703 13.50 2.45 -13.44
N VAL A 704 13.78 1.15 -13.62
CA VAL A 704 14.30 0.63 -14.89
C VAL A 704 13.32 0.85 -16.04
N LEU A 705 12.02 0.60 -15.83
CA LEU A 705 10.99 0.89 -16.83
C LEU A 705 11.05 2.34 -17.35
N GLN A 706 11.18 3.32 -16.44
CA GLN A 706 11.20 4.74 -16.77
C GLN A 706 12.52 5.20 -17.43
N ALA A 707 13.60 4.41 -17.34
CA ALA A 707 14.95 4.78 -17.79
C ALA A 707 15.49 3.93 -18.96
N ALA A 708 14.98 2.71 -19.18
CA ALA A 708 15.49 1.77 -20.18
C ALA A 708 15.65 2.35 -21.60
N PRO A 709 14.69 3.15 -22.14
CA PRO A 709 14.82 3.76 -23.46
C PRO A 709 16.03 4.68 -23.65
N PHE A 710 16.58 5.21 -22.55
CA PHE A 710 17.68 6.19 -22.55
C PHE A 710 19.01 5.60 -22.07
N VAL A 711 18.96 4.48 -21.36
CA VAL A 711 20.10 3.91 -20.63
C VAL A 711 20.55 2.55 -21.16
N LEU A 712 19.63 1.78 -21.78
CA LEU A 712 19.88 0.40 -22.20
C LEU A 712 19.76 0.19 -23.72
N PHE A 713 18.94 0.99 -24.42
CA PHE A 713 18.63 0.79 -25.84
C PHE A 713 19.85 0.87 -26.77
N GLU A 714 20.91 1.60 -26.39
CA GLU A 714 22.18 1.63 -27.14
C GLU A 714 22.80 0.22 -27.29
N TYR A 715 22.56 -0.66 -26.31
CA TYR A 715 23.15 -2.00 -26.22
C TYR A 715 22.14 -3.13 -26.49
N MET A 716 20.97 -2.79 -27.02
CA MET A 716 19.88 -3.69 -27.40
C MET A 716 19.85 -3.91 -28.92
N SER A 717 19.47 -5.12 -29.36
CA SER A 717 19.12 -5.35 -30.76
C SER A 717 17.82 -4.64 -31.13
N ASP A 718 17.51 -4.51 -32.42
CA ASP A 718 16.23 -3.90 -32.83
C ASP A 718 15.01 -4.76 -32.44
N SER A 719 15.18 -6.07 -32.31
CA SER A 719 14.15 -6.96 -31.74
C SER A 719 13.92 -6.67 -30.24
N ASP A 720 15.00 -6.58 -29.45
CA ASP A 720 14.92 -6.17 -28.04
C ASP A 720 14.24 -4.81 -27.89
N ARG A 721 14.62 -3.83 -28.73
CA ARG A 721 14.05 -2.47 -28.69
C ARG A 721 12.54 -2.47 -28.91
N LEU A 722 12.00 -3.34 -29.77
CA LEU A 722 10.54 -3.47 -29.96
C LEU A 722 9.84 -4.05 -28.72
N ILE A 723 10.41 -5.12 -28.14
CA ILE A 723 9.90 -5.74 -26.90
C ILE A 723 9.91 -4.74 -25.74
N TRP A 724 11.02 -4.01 -25.59
CA TRP A 724 11.17 -3.03 -24.51
C TRP A 724 10.36 -1.75 -24.75
N THR A 725 10.18 -1.30 -25.99
CA THR A 725 9.34 -0.14 -26.31
C THR A 725 7.88 -0.41 -25.98
N SER A 726 7.32 -1.52 -26.46
CA SER A 726 5.94 -1.93 -26.16
C SER A 726 5.73 -2.16 -24.65
N LEU A 727 6.68 -2.79 -23.94
CA LEU A 727 6.65 -2.90 -22.48
C LEU A 727 6.63 -1.52 -21.78
N CYS A 728 7.45 -0.58 -22.25
CA CYS A 728 7.55 0.76 -21.68
C CYS A 728 6.31 1.64 -21.96
N GLN A 729 5.57 1.39 -23.05
CA GLN A 729 4.29 2.06 -23.33
C GLN A 729 3.11 1.43 -22.56
N LEU A 730 3.17 0.11 -22.34
CA LEU A 730 2.21 -0.65 -21.54
C LEU A 730 2.30 -0.31 -20.04
N ALA A 731 3.51 -0.23 -19.46
CA ALA A 731 3.68 -0.05 -18.01
C ALA A 731 2.95 1.19 -17.42
N PRO A 732 2.91 2.36 -18.08
CA PRO A 732 2.12 3.51 -17.62
C PRO A 732 0.59 3.33 -17.70
N LEU A 733 0.06 2.30 -18.40
CA LEU A 733 -1.34 1.87 -18.20
C LEU A 733 -1.47 1.07 -16.90
N VAL A 734 -0.61 0.05 -16.73
CA VAL A 734 -0.64 -0.89 -15.59
C VAL A 734 -0.55 -0.16 -14.23
N PHE A 735 0.14 0.98 -14.16
CA PHE A 735 0.25 1.81 -12.96
C PHE A 735 -0.66 3.05 -12.93
N GLN A 736 -1.58 3.20 -13.89
CA GLN A 736 -2.53 4.32 -13.92
C GLN A 736 -3.50 4.23 -12.72
N THR A 737 -3.66 5.32 -11.96
CA THR A 737 -4.45 5.34 -10.71
C THR A 737 -5.91 5.78 -10.89
N HIS A 738 -6.26 6.31 -12.05
CA HIS A 738 -7.59 6.80 -12.41
C HIS A 738 -7.86 6.48 -13.89
N ILE A 739 -9.09 6.06 -14.20
CA ILE A 739 -9.54 5.73 -15.55
C ILE A 739 -10.68 6.70 -15.86
N GLU A 740 -10.50 7.54 -16.90
CA GLU A 740 -11.47 8.55 -17.33
C GLU A 740 -12.70 7.87 -17.97
N ASP A 741 -12.47 7.00 -18.96
CA ASP A 741 -13.46 6.11 -19.56
C ASP A 741 -12.95 4.66 -19.53
N MET A 742 -13.79 3.72 -19.09
CA MET A 742 -13.40 2.32 -18.92
C MET A 742 -13.27 1.61 -20.26
N ASP A 743 -14.22 1.79 -21.17
CA ASP A 743 -14.31 0.95 -22.37
C ASP A 743 -13.19 1.33 -23.38
N THR A 744 -12.86 2.63 -23.50
CA THR A 744 -11.66 3.12 -24.22
C THR A 744 -10.36 2.65 -23.58
N TYR A 745 -10.25 2.70 -22.24
CA TYR A 745 -9.06 2.22 -21.54
C TYR A 745 -8.84 0.71 -21.73
N GLN A 746 -9.91 -0.08 -21.69
CA GLN A 746 -9.90 -1.52 -21.94
C GLN A 746 -9.43 -1.85 -23.35
N HIS A 747 -9.90 -1.10 -24.36
CA HIS A 747 -9.45 -1.25 -25.75
C HIS A 747 -7.94 -0.97 -25.89
N ILE A 748 -7.47 0.18 -25.39
CA ILE A 748 -6.05 0.59 -25.45
C ILE A 748 -5.15 -0.41 -24.69
N LEU A 749 -5.60 -0.91 -23.53
CA LEU A 749 -4.86 -1.89 -22.74
C LEU A 749 -4.75 -3.24 -23.46
N LYS A 750 -5.85 -3.74 -24.04
CA LYS A 750 -5.85 -5.01 -24.79
C LYS A 750 -4.92 -4.93 -26.02
N LEU A 751 -4.88 -3.78 -26.71
CA LEU A 751 -3.94 -3.54 -27.81
C LEU A 751 -2.46 -3.59 -27.38
N HIS A 752 -2.04 -2.79 -26.38
CA HIS A 752 -0.65 -2.78 -25.92
C HIS A 752 -0.18 -4.12 -25.31
N ILE A 753 -1.08 -4.87 -24.67
CA ILE A 753 -0.76 -6.24 -24.21
C ILE A 753 -0.53 -7.16 -25.42
N GLY A 754 -1.39 -7.09 -26.44
CA GLY A 754 -1.25 -7.88 -27.67
C GLY A 754 0.03 -7.58 -28.45
N GLU A 755 0.38 -6.30 -28.60
CA GLU A 755 1.62 -5.83 -29.23
C GLU A 755 2.87 -6.31 -28.46
N PHE A 756 2.91 -6.12 -27.15
CA PHE A 756 4.03 -6.55 -26.31
C PHE A 756 4.24 -8.07 -26.37
N LEU A 757 3.16 -8.85 -26.28
CA LEU A 757 3.23 -10.31 -26.38
C LEU A 757 3.59 -10.78 -27.80
N TYR A 758 3.15 -10.06 -28.84
CA TYR A 758 3.55 -10.34 -30.22
C TYR A 758 5.07 -10.21 -30.41
N HIS A 759 5.67 -9.06 -30.05
CA HIS A 759 7.12 -8.87 -30.18
C HIS A 759 7.93 -9.84 -29.32
N LEU A 760 7.46 -10.12 -28.10
CA LEU A 760 8.09 -11.07 -27.19
C LEU A 760 8.13 -12.49 -27.76
N ILE A 761 7.03 -12.95 -28.36
CA ILE A 761 6.92 -14.30 -28.92
C ILE A 761 7.65 -14.41 -30.27
N MET A 762 7.60 -13.35 -31.10
CA MET A 762 8.29 -13.29 -32.38
C MET A 762 9.81 -13.46 -32.24
N SER A 763 10.42 -13.00 -31.14
CA SER A 763 11.85 -13.25 -30.87
C SER A 763 12.12 -14.68 -30.40
N THR A 764 11.27 -15.25 -29.54
CA THR A 764 11.20 -16.69 -29.29
C THR A 764 9.94 -17.09 -28.52
N ALA A 765 9.26 -18.16 -28.96
CA ALA A 765 8.15 -18.75 -28.22
C ALA A 765 8.57 -19.41 -26.88
N GLN A 766 9.88 -19.57 -26.63
CA GLN A 766 10.39 -20.11 -25.36
C GLN A 766 9.93 -19.30 -24.13
N TRP A 767 9.60 -18.02 -24.31
CA TRP A 767 9.06 -17.16 -23.25
C TRP A 767 7.78 -17.70 -22.59
N MET A 768 7.00 -18.55 -23.27
CA MET A 768 5.81 -19.19 -22.69
C MET A 768 6.11 -20.06 -21.47
N ASN A 769 7.36 -20.50 -21.29
CA ASN A 769 7.80 -21.18 -20.06
C ASN A 769 7.80 -20.27 -18.82
N LYS A 770 7.40 -19.00 -18.94
CA LYS A 770 7.09 -18.08 -17.83
C LYS A 770 5.58 -17.73 -17.85
N PRO A 771 4.71 -18.46 -17.12
CA PRO A 771 3.25 -18.27 -17.15
C PRO A 771 2.73 -16.86 -16.79
N LYS A 772 3.57 -16.00 -16.19
CA LYS A 772 3.21 -14.61 -15.88
C LYS A 772 2.94 -13.75 -17.12
N PHE A 773 3.45 -14.14 -18.30
CA PHE A 773 3.07 -13.49 -19.56
C PHE A 773 1.62 -13.84 -19.96
N HIS A 774 1.17 -15.09 -19.77
CA HIS A 774 -0.24 -15.44 -19.97
C HIS A 774 -1.15 -14.77 -18.92
N MET A 775 -0.73 -14.70 -17.65
CA MET A 775 -1.49 -13.98 -16.61
C MET A 775 -1.73 -12.50 -16.93
N LEU A 776 -0.91 -11.88 -17.81
CA LEU A 776 -1.11 -10.50 -18.26
C LEU A 776 -2.39 -10.32 -19.10
N LEU A 777 -2.81 -11.36 -19.85
CA LEU A 777 -4.04 -11.35 -20.66
C LEU A 777 -5.32 -11.25 -19.81
N HIS A 778 -5.23 -11.61 -18.52
CA HIS A 778 -6.32 -11.51 -17.54
C HIS A 778 -6.34 -10.16 -16.80
N LEU A 779 -5.33 -9.31 -16.99
CA LEU A 779 -5.27 -7.98 -16.35
C LEU A 779 -6.44 -7.05 -16.77
N PRO A 780 -6.88 -7.01 -18.04
CA PRO A 780 -8.01 -6.18 -18.44
C PRO A 780 -9.29 -6.56 -17.69
N ASP A 781 -9.59 -7.85 -17.60
CA ASP A 781 -10.82 -8.32 -16.96
C ASP A 781 -10.76 -8.12 -15.43
N ALA A 782 -9.59 -8.32 -14.81
CA ALA A 782 -9.37 -7.93 -13.41
C ALA A 782 -9.52 -6.41 -13.14
N ILE A 783 -9.38 -5.56 -14.16
CA ILE A 783 -9.64 -4.11 -14.04
C ILE A 783 -11.12 -3.77 -14.19
N LEU A 784 -11.92 -4.59 -14.88
CA LEU A 784 -13.39 -4.47 -14.84
C LEU A 784 -13.91 -4.78 -13.42
N CYS A 785 -13.49 -5.91 -12.85
CA CYS A 785 -13.97 -6.37 -11.54
C CYS A 785 -13.53 -5.45 -10.38
N PHE A 786 -12.28 -4.99 -10.38
CA PHE A 786 -11.64 -4.37 -9.21
C PHE A 786 -11.10 -2.95 -9.45
N GLY A 787 -11.29 -2.38 -10.64
CA GLY A 787 -10.78 -1.06 -11.01
C GLY A 787 -9.27 -1.03 -11.27
N PRO A 788 -8.63 0.16 -11.29
CA PRO A 788 -7.21 0.29 -11.63
C PRO A 788 -6.29 -0.52 -10.68
N PRO A 789 -5.23 -1.19 -11.19
CA PRO A 789 -4.46 -2.18 -10.41
C PRO A 789 -3.84 -1.70 -9.08
N PRO A 790 -3.47 -0.42 -8.90
CA PRO A 790 -3.06 0.11 -7.59
C PRO A 790 -4.06 -0.10 -6.43
N LEU A 791 -5.34 -0.42 -6.70
CA LEU A 791 -6.33 -0.73 -5.66
C LEU A 791 -6.12 -2.12 -5.02
N TYR A 792 -5.56 -3.07 -5.77
CA TYR A 792 -5.35 -4.47 -5.35
C TYR A 792 -3.88 -4.91 -5.32
N ALA A 793 -2.93 -3.97 -5.43
CA ALA A 793 -1.51 -4.24 -5.27
C ALA A 793 -1.14 -4.62 -3.82
N THR A 794 -0.20 -5.55 -3.65
CA THR A 794 0.21 -6.06 -2.31
C THR A 794 1.25 -5.22 -1.57
N GLU A 795 1.81 -4.18 -2.20
CA GLU A 795 2.88 -3.32 -1.66
C GLU A 795 2.56 -2.74 -0.26
N LYS A 796 1.28 -2.47 0.04
CA LYS A 796 0.80 -2.06 1.37
C LYS A 796 0.95 -3.16 2.44
N PHE A 797 0.53 -4.38 2.14
CA PHE A 797 0.59 -5.53 3.05
C PHE A 797 2.03 -5.99 3.29
N GLU A 798 2.87 -5.93 2.25
CA GLU A 798 4.31 -6.18 2.35
C GLU A 798 5.03 -5.15 3.24
N SER A 799 4.55 -3.89 3.28
CA SER A 799 5.03 -2.92 4.27
C SER A 799 4.57 -3.29 5.70
N TYR A 800 3.37 -3.84 5.84
CA TYR A 800 2.78 -4.29 7.12
C TYR A 800 3.48 -5.54 7.69
N ASN A 801 4.05 -6.39 6.84
CA ASN A 801 4.97 -7.47 7.24
C ASN A 801 6.18 -6.94 8.06
N GLY A 802 6.54 -5.66 7.95
CA GLY A 802 7.51 -5.01 8.85
C GLY A 802 7.04 -4.92 10.31
N ILE A 803 5.76 -4.64 10.54
CA ILE A 803 5.15 -4.54 11.88
C ILE A 803 5.05 -5.92 12.53
N LEU A 804 4.62 -6.94 11.77
CA LEU A 804 4.54 -8.32 12.27
C LEU A 804 5.91 -8.84 12.69
N ARG A 805 6.97 -8.55 11.90
CA ARG A 805 8.35 -8.87 12.27
C ARG A 805 8.79 -8.22 13.58
N ASN A 806 8.46 -6.94 13.78
CA ASN A 806 8.76 -6.25 15.04
C ASN A 806 8.05 -6.91 16.25
N ALA A 807 6.78 -7.31 16.10
CA ALA A 807 6.04 -8.04 17.12
C ALA A 807 6.63 -9.45 17.38
N SER A 808 7.00 -10.18 16.33
CA SER A 808 7.64 -11.51 16.42
C SER A 808 8.97 -11.46 17.17
N ILE A 809 9.82 -10.47 16.86
CA ILE A 809 11.11 -10.24 17.54
C ILE A 809 10.94 -10.02 19.05
N HIS A 810 9.86 -9.34 19.46
CA HIS A 810 9.52 -9.02 20.84
C HIS A 810 8.66 -10.08 21.56
N SER A 811 8.29 -11.18 20.90
CA SER A 811 7.53 -12.29 21.51
C SER A 811 8.38 -13.14 22.46
N ASN A 812 7.74 -13.95 23.30
CA ASN A 812 8.40 -15.00 24.08
C ASN A 812 8.94 -16.17 23.24
N ARG A 813 8.60 -16.24 21.95
CA ARG A 813 8.93 -17.31 20.98
C ARG A 813 8.43 -18.72 21.31
N HIS A 814 7.86 -18.96 22.50
CA HIS A 814 7.24 -20.24 22.88
C HIS A 814 5.89 -20.45 22.19
N SER A 815 5.12 -19.38 21.96
CA SER A 815 3.87 -19.43 21.18
C SER A 815 3.71 -18.16 20.32
N PRO A 816 4.46 -18.04 19.21
CA PRO A 816 4.55 -16.80 18.45
C PRO A 816 3.20 -16.28 17.95
N GLY A 817 2.36 -17.14 17.37
CA GLY A 817 1.04 -16.73 16.86
C GLY A 817 0.11 -16.16 17.95
N LYS A 818 0.19 -16.70 19.17
CA LYS A 818 -0.58 -16.20 20.33
C LYS A 818 -0.05 -14.86 20.82
N ASP A 819 1.28 -14.76 21.00
CA ASP A 819 1.93 -13.52 21.45
C ASP A 819 1.73 -12.38 20.46
N ILE A 820 1.93 -12.64 19.17
CA ILE A 820 1.73 -11.68 18.08
C ILE A 820 0.24 -11.29 18.00
N GLY A 821 -0.68 -12.25 18.12
CA GLY A 821 -2.12 -11.98 18.19
C GLY A 821 -2.50 -11.05 19.34
N HIS A 822 -1.97 -11.26 20.55
CA HIS A 822 -2.20 -10.34 21.68
C HIS A 822 -1.61 -8.95 21.42
N THR A 823 -0.41 -8.88 20.83
CA THR A 823 0.23 -7.61 20.45
C THR A 823 -0.60 -6.81 19.43
N PHE A 824 -1.10 -7.45 18.37
CA PHE A 824 -1.96 -6.76 17.40
C PHE A 824 -3.35 -6.41 17.95
N GLY A 825 -3.92 -7.24 18.84
CA GLY A 825 -5.14 -6.89 19.57
C GLY A 825 -4.96 -5.64 20.44
N ASP A 826 -3.82 -5.53 21.11
CA ASP A 826 -3.45 -4.34 21.89
C ASP A 826 -3.24 -3.11 20.99
N PHE A 827 -2.60 -3.27 19.82
CA PHE A 827 -2.40 -2.18 18.86
C PHE A 827 -3.74 -1.64 18.35
N ARG A 828 -4.65 -2.55 17.96
CA ARG A 828 -5.99 -2.18 17.47
C ARG A 828 -6.82 -1.50 18.53
N ASN A 829 -6.85 -2.03 19.75
CA ASN A 829 -7.63 -1.43 20.83
C ASN A 829 -7.10 -0.06 21.25
N LEU A 830 -5.77 0.14 21.27
CA LEU A 830 -5.21 1.48 21.46
C LEU A 830 -5.65 2.40 20.33
N ARG A 831 -5.46 2.03 19.06
CA ARG A 831 -5.94 2.79 17.90
C ARG A 831 -7.43 3.18 18.02
N HIS A 832 -8.30 2.23 18.35
CA HIS A 832 -9.75 2.45 18.46
C HIS A 832 -10.08 3.52 19.50
N LEU A 833 -9.52 3.39 20.70
CA LEU A 833 -9.74 4.33 21.80
C LEU A 833 -9.12 5.71 21.56
N TYR A 834 -7.94 5.76 20.92
CA TYR A 834 -7.23 7.01 20.60
C TYR A 834 -7.88 7.77 19.44
N SER A 835 -8.43 7.08 18.45
CA SER A 835 -9.18 7.71 17.34
C SER A 835 -10.62 8.10 17.71
N GLY A 836 -11.05 7.91 18.96
CA GLY A 836 -12.39 8.27 19.42
C GLY A 836 -13.49 7.26 19.05
N GLY A 837 -13.14 6.03 18.68
CA GLY A 837 -14.08 4.97 18.35
C GLY A 837 -14.99 4.58 19.53
N TYR A 838 -16.26 4.29 19.21
CA TYR A 838 -17.29 3.97 20.20
C TYR A 838 -17.20 2.53 20.73
N PHE A 839 -17.66 2.31 21.96
CA PHE A 839 -17.80 1.00 22.60
C PHE A 839 -18.95 0.99 23.62
N SER A 840 -19.47 -0.19 23.97
CA SER A 840 -20.60 -0.32 24.90
C SER A 840 -20.16 -0.20 26.37
N ASP A 841 -20.78 0.70 27.13
CA ASP A 841 -20.67 0.73 28.59
C ASP A 841 -21.60 -0.34 29.20
N ARG A 842 -21.01 -1.49 29.57
CA ARG A 842 -21.69 -2.62 30.22
C ARG A 842 -22.43 -2.28 31.53
N LYS A 843 -22.29 -1.06 32.07
CA LYS A 843 -23.02 -0.57 33.25
C LYS A 843 -24.20 0.34 32.92
N LYS A 844 -24.40 0.71 31.66
CA LYS A 844 -25.40 1.71 31.24
C LYS A 844 -26.17 1.36 29.97
N GLU A 845 -25.83 0.25 29.30
CA GLU A 845 -26.43 -0.19 28.02
C GLU A 845 -26.39 0.91 26.93
N ASN A 846 -25.38 1.78 26.99
CA ASN A 846 -25.18 2.92 26.10
C ASN A 846 -23.80 2.87 25.46
N TYR A 847 -23.68 3.38 24.24
CA TYR A 847 -22.39 3.52 23.56
C TYR A 847 -21.69 4.81 23.99
N VAL A 848 -20.41 4.69 24.35
CA VAL A 848 -19.54 5.76 24.82
C VAL A 848 -18.23 5.77 24.04
N THR A 849 -17.48 6.87 24.14
CA THR A 849 -16.14 7.00 23.57
C THR A 849 -15.15 7.44 24.67
N ALA A 850 -13.85 7.40 24.37
CA ALA A 850 -12.81 7.86 25.29
C ALA A 850 -12.93 9.36 25.58
N GLY A 851 -12.66 9.77 26.83
CA GLY A 851 -12.65 11.18 27.20
C GLY A 851 -11.71 12.03 26.33
N SER A 852 -12.11 13.25 26.01
CA SER A 852 -11.47 14.11 24.99
C SER A 852 -9.96 14.30 25.12
N ALA A 853 -9.40 14.25 26.33
CA ALA A 853 -7.96 14.32 26.56
C ALA A 853 -7.17 13.10 26.02
N VAL A 854 -7.82 11.94 25.83
CA VAL A 854 -7.25 10.77 25.16
C VAL A 854 -7.27 10.99 23.65
N ILE A 855 -8.42 11.39 23.09
CA ILE A 855 -8.61 11.63 21.66
C ILE A 855 -7.63 12.70 21.15
N LYS A 856 -7.45 13.79 21.91
CA LYS A 856 -6.49 14.86 21.59
C LYS A 856 -5.04 14.40 21.49
N MET A 857 -4.64 13.34 22.18
CA MET A 857 -3.30 12.77 22.04
C MET A 857 -3.09 12.06 20.69
N PHE A 858 -4.15 11.83 19.91
CA PHE A 858 -4.10 11.39 18.52
C PHE A 858 -4.41 12.53 17.54
N SER A 859 -5.52 13.26 17.70
CA SER A 859 -5.91 14.32 16.75
C SER A 859 -4.91 15.46 16.69
N ASP A 860 -4.37 15.89 17.84
CA ASP A 860 -3.56 17.10 17.94
C ASP A 860 -2.05 16.79 17.72
N ASN A 861 -1.67 15.54 17.42
CA ASN A 861 -0.28 15.05 17.44
C ASN A 861 0.09 14.17 16.23
N SER A 862 0.57 14.77 15.14
CA SER A 862 0.96 14.06 13.90
C SER A 862 2.02 12.97 14.10
N SER A 863 2.93 13.11 15.07
CA SER A 863 3.91 12.06 15.41
C SER A 863 3.22 10.78 15.90
N VAL A 864 2.19 10.89 16.76
CA VAL A 864 1.42 9.75 17.30
C VAL A 864 0.55 9.11 16.21
N GLN A 865 0.01 9.92 15.29
CA GLN A 865 -0.67 9.41 14.11
C GLN A 865 0.28 8.56 13.26
N ASN A 866 1.42 9.13 12.85
CA ASN A 866 2.39 8.48 11.96
C ASN A 866 2.90 7.16 12.56
N SER A 867 3.22 7.13 13.85
CA SER A 867 3.67 5.91 14.53
C SER A 867 2.55 4.89 14.80
N MET A 868 1.28 5.29 14.79
CA MET A 868 0.13 4.38 14.68
C MET A 868 -0.17 3.92 13.24
N GLY A 869 0.54 4.47 12.24
CA GLY A 869 0.41 4.14 10.82
C GLY A 869 -0.58 5.02 10.04
N TYR A 870 -1.02 6.14 10.62
CA TYR A 870 -1.97 7.11 10.06
C TYR A 870 -1.27 8.43 9.72
N ASN A 871 -1.67 9.11 8.65
CA ASN A 871 -1.10 10.41 8.28
C ASN A 871 -2.21 11.34 7.76
N ALA A 872 -2.82 12.11 8.67
CA ALA A 872 -3.85 13.09 8.31
C ALA A 872 -3.34 14.10 7.28
N LEU A 873 -2.09 14.56 7.42
CA LEU A 873 -1.48 15.51 6.48
C LEU A 873 -1.39 14.92 5.07
N GLN A 874 -1.13 13.62 4.90
CA GLN A 874 -1.10 12.98 3.57
C GLN A 874 -2.49 12.91 2.93
N LEU A 875 -3.56 12.81 3.73
CA LEU A 875 -4.94 12.82 3.26
C LEU A 875 -5.39 14.25 2.88
N GLU A 876 -5.12 15.21 3.77
CA GLU A 876 -5.40 16.63 3.54
C GLU A 876 -4.66 17.17 2.32
N ARG A 877 -3.36 16.83 2.15
CA ARG A 877 -2.58 17.21 0.97
C ARG A 877 -3.17 16.67 -0.33
N GLY A 878 -3.68 15.43 -0.31
CA GLY A 878 -4.39 14.83 -1.43
C GLY A 878 -5.67 15.56 -1.84
N ALA A 879 -6.16 16.52 -1.04
CA ALA A 879 -7.30 17.39 -1.35
C ALA A 879 -6.96 18.90 -1.36
N ARG A 880 -5.79 19.31 -0.83
CA ARG A 880 -5.49 20.73 -0.49
C ARG A 880 -4.02 21.18 -0.61
N GLU A 881 -3.09 20.38 -1.13
CA GLU A 881 -1.70 20.87 -1.31
C GLU A 881 -1.60 21.81 -2.51
N GLN A 882 -2.03 23.07 -2.32
CA GLN A 882 -1.75 24.14 -3.28
C GLN A 882 -0.23 24.29 -3.47
N PRO A 883 0.26 24.43 -4.72
CA PRO A 883 1.70 24.47 -5.01
C PRO A 883 2.42 25.61 -4.29
N LYS A 884 3.54 25.30 -3.64
CA LYS A 884 4.32 26.27 -2.86
C LYS A 884 5.35 26.96 -3.74
N VAL A 885 4.99 28.16 -4.17
CA VAL A 885 5.90 29.13 -4.81
C VAL A 885 7.00 29.53 -3.83
N ARG A 886 8.26 29.43 -4.25
CA ARG A 886 9.40 30.00 -3.51
C ARG A 886 9.64 31.43 -3.99
N MET A 887 9.01 32.40 -3.33
CA MET A 887 9.25 33.82 -3.61
C MET A 887 10.59 34.28 -3.01
N ARG A 888 11.46 34.76 -3.89
CA ARG A 888 12.66 35.58 -3.63
C ARG A 888 12.77 36.56 -4.80
N SER A 889 13.35 37.73 -4.60
CA SER A 889 13.45 38.75 -5.66
C SER A 889 14.23 38.23 -6.87
N ILE A 890 13.65 38.36 -8.07
CA ILE A 890 14.26 38.01 -9.36
C ILE A 890 14.18 39.28 -10.23
N PRO A 891 15.24 39.64 -10.98
CA PRO A 891 15.15 40.70 -11.99
C PRO A 891 14.06 40.40 -13.03
N ALA A 892 13.12 41.33 -13.20
CA ALA A 892 11.93 41.13 -14.01
C ALA A 892 12.19 41.24 -15.52
N ALA A 893 12.56 40.12 -16.14
CA ALA A 893 12.57 39.95 -17.60
C ALA A 893 12.41 38.47 -17.98
N GLY A 894 11.20 38.09 -18.42
CA GLY A 894 10.98 36.80 -19.07
C GLY A 894 11.25 36.83 -20.59
N PRO A 895 11.40 35.66 -21.24
CA PRO A 895 11.59 35.58 -22.68
C PRO A 895 10.41 36.25 -23.41
N ARG A 896 10.70 37.18 -24.31
CA ARG A 896 9.66 37.96 -25.01
C ARG A 896 8.79 37.08 -25.91
N GLU A 897 9.36 36.00 -26.41
CA GLU A 897 8.71 34.99 -27.23
C GLU A 897 7.57 34.30 -26.47
N LEU A 898 7.75 34.05 -25.16
CA LEU A 898 6.75 33.38 -24.31
C LEU A 898 5.48 34.22 -24.14
N TYR A 899 5.64 35.54 -23.94
CA TYR A 899 4.52 36.49 -23.88
C TYR A 899 3.86 36.74 -25.25
N GLN A 900 4.56 36.46 -26.36
CA GLN A 900 4.00 36.54 -27.72
C GLN A 900 3.24 35.27 -28.13
N GLN A 901 3.62 34.10 -27.61
CA GLN A 901 3.00 32.82 -27.93
C GLN A 901 1.77 32.49 -27.07
N LEU A 902 1.61 33.15 -25.91
CA LEU A 902 0.49 32.93 -24.98
C LEU A 902 -0.20 34.27 -24.60
N PRO A 903 -0.74 35.03 -25.57
CA PRO A 903 -1.24 36.39 -25.34
C PRO A 903 -2.44 36.46 -24.39
N ASP A 904 -3.28 35.41 -24.36
CA ASP A 904 -4.49 35.35 -23.52
C ASP A 904 -4.21 34.96 -22.05
N PHE A 905 -2.93 34.86 -21.65
CA PHE A 905 -2.53 34.23 -20.39
C PHE A 905 -1.50 35.03 -19.57
N HIS A 906 -1.74 35.10 -18.26
CA HIS A 906 -0.91 35.87 -17.32
C HIS A 906 0.31 35.09 -16.79
N LEU A 907 1.43 35.13 -17.52
CA LEU A 907 2.69 34.45 -17.17
C LEU A 907 3.46 35.15 -16.03
N VAL A 908 3.78 34.40 -14.97
CA VAL A 908 4.57 34.87 -13.80
C VAL A 908 5.87 34.07 -13.64
N GLN A 909 6.99 34.78 -13.43
CA GLN A 909 8.31 34.17 -13.17
C GLN A 909 8.45 33.76 -11.70
N LEU A 910 8.87 32.51 -11.45
CA LEU A 910 9.04 31.96 -10.11
C LEU A 910 10.48 31.49 -9.89
N ALA A 911 11.03 31.73 -8.69
CA ALA A 911 12.38 31.29 -8.32
C ALA A 911 12.43 29.82 -7.86
N GLY A 912 11.38 29.06 -8.19
CA GLY A 912 11.18 27.67 -7.82
C GLY A 912 9.75 27.40 -7.36
N TYR A 913 9.29 26.18 -7.63
CA TYR A 913 7.89 25.78 -7.49
C TYR A 913 7.86 24.35 -6.94
N SER A 914 7.30 24.19 -5.75
CA SER A 914 7.23 22.92 -5.03
C SER A 914 5.80 22.40 -5.08
N LEU A 915 5.55 21.38 -5.90
CA LEU A 915 4.26 20.68 -5.94
C LEU A 915 4.01 19.94 -4.62
N ASN A 916 5.07 19.30 -4.12
CA ASN A 916 5.15 18.68 -2.80
C ASN A 916 6.62 18.72 -2.32
N PRO A 917 6.97 18.20 -1.13
CA PRO A 917 8.35 18.27 -0.61
C PRO A 917 9.43 17.52 -1.41
N LYS A 918 9.05 16.66 -2.38
CA LYS A 918 9.98 15.90 -3.24
C LYS A 918 10.11 16.55 -4.62
N ASP A 919 8.99 17.00 -5.19
CA ASP A 919 8.91 17.55 -6.54
C ASP A 919 9.09 19.09 -6.52
N VAL A 920 10.30 19.55 -6.85
CA VAL A 920 10.71 20.97 -6.74
C VAL A 920 11.43 21.47 -8.01
N ILE A 921 10.71 22.22 -8.84
CA ILE A 921 11.24 22.96 -9.99
C ILE A 921 12.02 24.20 -9.48
N ARG A 922 13.03 24.68 -10.21
CA ARG A 922 13.99 25.73 -9.76
C ARG A 922 14.11 26.92 -10.74
N ASP A 923 15.10 27.78 -10.54
CA ASP A 923 15.21 29.12 -11.18
C ASP A 923 15.06 29.12 -12.70
N GLY A 924 14.45 30.19 -13.23
CA GLY A 924 14.14 30.37 -14.65
C GLY A 924 12.71 29.95 -15.04
N SER A 925 11.96 29.36 -14.12
CA SER A 925 10.60 28.84 -14.36
C SER A 925 9.55 29.96 -14.51
N PHE A 926 8.68 29.82 -15.51
CA PHE A 926 7.43 30.57 -15.64
C PHE A 926 6.28 29.59 -15.46
N VAL A 927 5.29 29.91 -14.63
CA VAL A 927 4.19 28.99 -14.32
C VAL A 927 2.84 29.68 -14.48
N LEU A 928 1.95 28.96 -15.16
CA LEU A 928 0.60 29.35 -15.54
C LEU A 928 -0.24 28.08 -15.57
N ASN A 929 -1.34 28.02 -14.80
CA ASN A 929 -2.36 26.97 -14.85
C ASN A 929 -1.81 25.52 -15.02
N LEU A 930 -0.79 25.15 -14.24
CA LEU A 930 -0.06 23.89 -14.41
C LEU A 930 -0.94 22.67 -14.07
N ARG A 931 -1.58 22.09 -15.09
CA ARG A 931 -2.45 20.90 -14.94
C ARG A 931 -1.67 19.58 -14.78
N ALA A 932 -0.43 19.52 -15.25
CA ALA A 932 0.43 18.34 -15.17
C ALA A 932 1.90 18.68 -15.44
N HIS A 933 2.79 17.70 -15.26
CA HIS A 933 4.22 17.78 -15.61
C HIS A 933 4.60 16.69 -16.62
N VAL A 934 5.72 16.89 -17.32
CA VAL A 934 6.25 15.98 -18.34
C VAL A 934 7.75 15.75 -18.08
N ASN A 935 8.19 14.49 -18.03
CA ASN A 935 9.62 14.19 -18.05
C ASN A 935 10.14 14.23 -19.48
N VAL A 936 11.21 15.00 -19.70
CA VAL A 936 11.94 15.08 -20.96
C VAL A 936 13.40 14.70 -20.74
N GLN A 937 13.98 14.00 -21.70
CA GLN A 937 15.39 13.60 -21.69
C GLN A 937 16.11 14.19 -22.89
N HIS A 938 17.39 14.50 -22.76
CA HIS A 938 18.21 14.93 -23.89
C HIS A 938 18.38 13.78 -24.89
N ASN A 939 18.18 14.04 -26.18
CA ASN A 939 18.35 13.04 -27.23
C ASN A 939 19.84 12.84 -27.55
N CYS A 940 20.52 12.20 -26.61
CA CYS A 940 21.96 12.05 -26.60
C CYS A 940 22.48 11.27 -27.82
N HIS A 941 21.66 10.36 -28.36
CA HIS A 941 21.97 9.59 -29.56
C HIS A 941 21.98 10.48 -30.82
N LYS A 942 20.91 11.26 -31.06
CA LYS A 942 20.84 12.21 -32.19
C LYS A 942 21.97 13.26 -32.14
N ALA A 943 22.34 13.68 -30.94
CA ALA A 943 23.39 14.66 -30.70
C ALA A 943 24.82 14.07 -30.65
N ASN A 944 24.99 12.74 -30.69
CA ASN A 944 26.28 12.05 -30.54
C ASN A 944 27.06 12.46 -29.27
N CYS A 945 26.38 12.50 -28.12
CA CYS A 945 26.95 12.89 -26.84
C CYS A 945 27.98 11.86 -26.33
N ALA A 946 29.02 12.33 -25.64
CA ALA A 946 30.16 11.50 -25.25
C ALA A 946 30.16 11.17 -23.75
N ILE A 947 30.37 9.89 -23.40
CA ILE A 947 30.63 9.48 -22.02
C ILE A 947 32.08 9.81 -21.65
N THR A 948 32.29 10.49 -20.53
CA THR A 948 33.62 10.78 -19.99
C THR A 948 33.70 10.46 -18.49
N PHE A 949 34.87 10.00 -18.02
CA PHE A 949 35.07 9.60 -16.63
C PHE A 949 35.65 10.76 -15.80
N THR A 950 34.97 11.90 -15.82
CA THR A 950 35.42 13.17 -15.19
C THR A 950 34.64 13.60 -13.95
N LYS A 951 33.43 13.07 -13.71
CA LYS A 951 32.58 13.45 -12.57
C LYS A 951 33.28 13.12 -11.26
N ALA A 952 33.43 14.08 -10.34
CA ALA A 952 34.01 13.81 -9.03
C ALA A 952 33.01 13.06 -8.15
N LYS A 953 33.33 11.83 -7.72
CA LYS A 953 32.40 11.07 -6.87
C LYS A 953 32.40 11.64 -5.46
N ARG A 954 31.23 12.09 -4.99
CA ARG A 954 31.02 12.42 -3.58
C ARG A 954 30.70 11.17 -2.76
N VAL A 955 31.30 11.06 -1.58
CA VAL A 955 31.09 10.00 -0.57
C VAL A 955 31.07 10.69 0.78
N GLU A 956 30.13 10.33 1.67
CA GLU A 956 29.99 10.96 3.01
C GLU A 956 29.94 12.50 2.96
N ARG A 957 29.28 13.03 1.92
CA ARG A 957 29.17 14.46 1.56
C ARG A 957 30.50 15.14 1.16
N GLN A 958 31.65 14.47 1.22
CA GLN A 958 32.94 14.99 0.73
C GLN A 958 33.19 14.61 -0.73
N GLU A 959 33.96 15.41 -1.48
CA GLU A 959 34.46 15.02 -2.80
C GLU A 959 35.66 14.07 -2.66
N THR A 960 35.71 13.03 -3.51
CA THR A 960 36.80 12.05 -3.51
C THR A 960 37.62 12.13 -4.80
N SER A 961 38.84 11.63 -4.75
CA SER A 961 39.70 11.48 -5.94
C SER A 961 39.18 10.43 -6.95
N LYS A 962 38.18 9.63 -6.59
CA LYS A 962 37.55 8.65 -7.49
C LYS A 962 36.63 9.40 -8.46
N ARG A 963 36.86 9.20 -9.77
CA ARG A 963 35.97 9.70 -10.82
C ARG A 963 34.90 8.67 -11.18
N THR A 964 33.77 9.16 -11.67
CA THR A 964 32.67 8.37 -12.26
C THR A 964 32.38 8.84 -13.67
N GLY A 965 31.71 7.98 -14.45
CA GLY A 965 31.25 8.35 -15.79
C GLY A 965 30.11 9.37 -15.74
N GLU A 966 30.11 10.29 -16.69
CA GLU A 966 29.03 11.24 -16.99
C GLU A 966 28.91 11.46 -18.49
N VAL A 967 27.69 11.76 -18.96
CA VAL A 967 27.43 12.12 -20.35
C VAL A 967 27.69 13.62 -20.51
N ILE A 968 28.61 13.99 -21.40
CA ILE A 968 28.78 15.36 -21.86
C ILE A 968 27.89 15.55 -23.08
N HIS A 969 26.85 16.38 -22.92
CA HIS A 969 25.94 16.70 -24.02
C HIS A 969 26.63 17.60 -25.06
N ALA A 970 26.49 17.25 -26.34
CA ALA A 970 27.06 18.01 -27.45
C ALA A 970 26.21 19.24 -27.83
N ASP A 971 24.92 19.25 -27.47
CA ASP A 971 24.01 20.40 -27.57
C ASP A 971 23.11 20.50 -26.32
N GLN A 972 22.30 21.55 -26.25
CA GLN A 972 21.22 21.71 -25.27
C GLN A 972 19.89 22.07 -25.95
N THR A 973 19.62 21.48 -27.11
CA THR A 973 18.46 21.81 -27.97
C THR A 973 17.64 20.60 -28.38
N ASN A 974 18.21 19.39 -28.39
CA ASN A 974 17.48 18.18 -28.76
C ASN A 974 16.95 17.42 -27.53
N TYR A 975 15.65 17.51 -27.27
CA TYR A 975 14.96 16.78 -26.18
C TYR A 975 13.81 15.91 -26.71
N ILE A 976 13.47 14.86 -25.96
CA ILE A 976 12.38 13.91 -26.27
C ILE A 976 11.54 13.61 -25.01
N ILE A 977 10.23 13.40 -25.19
CA ILE A 977 9.28 13.10 -24.12
C ILE A 977 9.44 11.64 -23.66
N ASN A 978 9.50 11.43 -22.35
CA ASN A 978 9.60 10.10 -21.77
C ASN A 978 8.22 9.42 -21.64
N LEU A 979 7.80 8.72 -22.68
CA LEU A 979 6.55 7.94 -22.67
C LEU A 979 6.52 6.79 -21.65
N ALA A 980 7.67 6.36 -21.13
CA ALA A 980 7.74 5.35 -20.07
C ALA A 980 7.45 5.91 -18.66
N SER A 981 7.29 7.24 -18.51
CA SER A 981 6.96 7.91 -17.25
C SER A 981 5.69 7.32 -16.61
N LEU A 982 5.82 6.88 -15.35
CA LEU A 982 4.69 6.40 -14.56
C LEU A 982 3.92 7.55 -13.87
N SER A 983 4.26 8.80 -14.18
CA SER A 983 3.58 10.00 -13.67
C SER A 983 3.00 10.82 -14.81
N SER A 984 1.82 11.41 -14.60
CA SER A 984 1.05 12.12 -15.63
C SER A 984 0.94 11.38 -16.99
N PRO A 985 0.69 10.04 -17.02
CA PRO A 985 0.87 9.23 -18.23
C PRO A 985 -0.06 9.63 -19.37
N LEU A 986 -1.31 10.03 -19.04
CA LEU A 986 -2.27 10.54 -20.01
C LEU A 986 -1.77 11.80 -20.73
N VAL A 987 -1.01 12.66 -20.05
CA VAL A 987 -0.47 13.89 -20.64
C VAL A 987 0.76 13.61 -21.50
N HIS A 988 1.62 12.66 -21.10
CA HIS A 988 2.73 12.22 -21.94
C HIS A 988 2.22 11.65 -23.28
N ARG A 989 1.15 10.81 -23.27
CA ARG A 989 0.50 10.31 -24.50
C ARG A 989 -0.21 11.40 -25.31
N LYS A 990 -1.05 12.23 -24.66
CA LYS A 990 -1.80 13.33 -25.32
C LYS A 990 -0.86 14.36 -25.99
N LEU A 991 0.40 14.47 -25.55
CA LEU A 991 1.43 15.35 -26.15
C LEU A 991 2.36 14.67 -27.16
N SER A 992 2.49 13.33 -27.14
CA SER A 992 3.41 12.63 -28.04
C SER A 992 2.80 12.28 -29.40
N SER A 993 1.47 12.20 -29.49
CA SER A 993 0.72 11.79 -30.68
C SER A 993 1.27 10.51 -31.34
N VAL A 994 1.59 9.51 -30.51
CA VAL A 994 2.07 8.20 -30.96
C VAL A 994 0.86 7.29 -31.12
N ASP A 995 0.37 7.18 -32.35
CA ASP A 995 -0.71 6.26 -32.70
C ASP A 995 -0.21 4.82 -32.70
N LEU A 996 -0.88 3.96 -31.93
CA LEU A 996 -0.61 2.53 -31.94
C LEU A 996 -1.31 1.87 -33.13
N GLN A 997 -0.55 1.31 -34.06
CA GLN A 997 -1.13 0.54 -35.16
C GLN A 997 -1.41 -0.90 -34.70
N PRO A 998 -2.66 -1.40 -34.79
CA PRO A 998 -2.97 -2.76 -34.37
C PRO A 998 -2.28 -3.77 -35.31
N VAL A 999 -1.54 -4.72 -34.72
CA VAL A 999 -0.98 -5.86 -35.47
C VAL A 999 -2.13 -6.62 -36.15
N SER A 1000 -2.02 -6.89 -37.46
CA SER A 1000 -3.06 -7.64 -38.18
C SER A 1000 -3.11 -9.09 -37.72
N ASN A 1001 -4.20 -9.79 -38.00
CA ASN A 1001 -4.37 -11.19 -37.59
C ASN A 1001 -3.38 -12.11 -38.32
N GLU A 1002 -3.11 -11.82 -39.59
CA GLU A 1002 -2.12 -12.50 -40.44
C GLU A 1002 -0.71 -12.29 -39.89
N THR A 1003 -0.28 -11.04 -39.70
CA THR A 1003 1.04 -10.71 -39.14
C THR A 1003 1.24 -11.26 -37.73
N ARG A 1004 0.16 -11.33 -36.92
CA ARG A 1004 0.19 -11.98 -35.61
C ARG A 1004 0.49 -13.47 -35.74
N LEU A 1005 -0.19 -14.18 -36.63
CA LEU A 1005 0.05 -15.62 -36.90
C LEU A 1005 1.45 -15.87 -37.45
N GLU A 1006 1.95 -15.05 -38.39
CA GLU A 1006 3.32 -15.13 -38.92
C GLU A 1006 4.36 -15.07 -37.79
N GLY A 1007 4.20 -14.13 -36.85
CA GLY A 1007 5.06 -14.05 -35.66
C GLY A 1007 4.98 -15.26 -34.73
N LEU A 1008 3.84 -15.96 -34.67
CA LEU A 1008 3.75 -17.24 -33.95
C LEU A 1008 4.55 -18.35 -34.63
N TYR A 1009 4.50 -18.43 -35.97
CA TYR A 1009 5.26 -19.42 -36.72
C TYR A 1009 6.77 -19.17 -36.61
N GLN A 1010 7.22 -17.92 -36.74
CA GLN A 1010 8.62 -17.54 -36.53
C GLN A 1010 9.07 -17.86 -35.09
N GLY A 1011 8.34 -17.38 -34.08
CA GLY A 1011 8.67 -17.59 -32.68
C GLY A 1011 8.76 -19.07 -32.29
N LEU A 1012 7.88 -19.91 -32.86
CA LEU A 1012 7.89 -21.36 -32.64
C LEU A 1012 9.09 -22.03 -33.34
N ALA A 1013 9.44 -21.61 -34.55
CA ALA A 1013 10.62 -22.13 -35.26
C ALA A 1013 11.92 -21.82 -34.51
N GLU A 1014 12.06 -20.61 -33.96
CA GLU A 1014 13.23 -20.22 -33.14
C GLU A 1014 13.28 -20.97 -31.80
N TRP A 1015 12.13 -21.35 -31.21
CA TRP A 1015 12.12 -22.21 -30.02
C TRP A 1015 12.42 -23.69 -30.35
N GLN A 1016 11.93 -24.21 -31.48
CA GLN A 1016 12.18 -25.59 -31.89
C GLN A 1016 13.60 -25.81 -32.43
N GLY A 1017 14.24 -24.75 -32.95
CA GLY A 1017 15.62 -24.75 -33.44
C GLY A 1017 15.76 -25.42 -34.81
N TYR A 1018 16.00 -24.62 -35.87
CA TYR A 1018 16.29 -25.17 -37.19
C TYR A 1018 17.59 -26.01 -37.16
N SER A 1019 17.55 -27.18 -37.80
CA SER A 1019 18.41 -28.32 -37.49
C SER A 1019 19.85 -28.24 -38.02
N ASP A 1020 20.83 -28.60 -37.18
CA ASP A 1020 21.78 -29.72 -37.45
C ASP A 1020 22.83 -29.97 -36.34
N THR A 1021 22.42 -29.92 -35.06
CA THR A 1021 23.22 -30.45 -33.92
C THR A 1021 22.32 -31.17 -32.93
N PRO A 1022 22.81 -32.22 -32.24
CA PRO A 1022 22.02 -32.96 -31.25
C PRO A 1022 21.68 -32.07 -30.04
N PRO A 1023 20.48 -32.20 -29.45
CA PRO A 1023 20.03 -31.31 -28.39
C PRO A 1023 20.86 -31.49 -27.12
N GLY A 1024 21.52 -30.42 -26.69
CA GLY A 1024 22.11 -30.32 -25.36
C GLY A 1024 21.03 -30.28 -24.27
N GLU A 1025 21.34 -30.81 -23.09
CA GLU A 1025 20.38 -30.89 -21.99
C GLU A 1025 19.94 -29.50 -21.50
N PRO A 1026 18.66 -29.32 -21.09
CA PRO A 1026 18.16 -28.05 -20.61
C PRO A 1026 18.82 -27.68 -19.25
N VAL A 1027 19.54 -26.56 -19.22
CA VAL A 1027 20.23 -26.08 -18.03
C VAL A 1027 19.23 -25.77 -16.90
N GLU A 1028 19.42 -26.40 -15.74
CA GLU A 1028 18.63 -26.11 -14.53
C GLU A 1028 18.99 -24.72 -13.96
N ASP A 1029 18.20 -23.69 -14.29
CA ASP A 1029 18.24 -22.39 -13.60
C ASP A 1029 17.67 -22.59 -12.18
N GLY A 1030 18.54 -22.98 -11.25
CA GLY A 1030 18.22 -23.59 -9.98
C GLY A 1030 17.29 -22.77 -9.08
N TYR A 1031 16.04 -23.22 -8.94
CA TYR A 1031 15.22 -22.87 -7.79
C TYR A 1031 15.84 -23.47 -6.54
N SER A 1032 16.31 -22.63 -5.61
CA SER A 1032 16.85 -23.07 -4.32
C SER A 1032 15.73 -23.53 -3.40
N ASP A 1033 15.23 -24.75 -3.62
CA ASP A 1033 14.24 -25.41 -2.77
C ASP A 1033 14.88 -25.90 -1.46
N GLN A 1034 15.22 -24.96 -0.58
CA GLN A 1034 15.61 -25.25 0.81
C GLN A 1034 14.35 -25.30 1.68
N GLY A 1035 13.46 -26.26 1.37
CA GLY A 1035 12.12 -26.39 1.95
C GLY A 1035 11.78 -27.74 2.60
N ALA A 1036 12.25 -28.88 2.08
CA ALA A 1036 11.95 -30.19 2.66
C ALA A 1036 12.91 -31.33 2.24
N SER A 1037 13.79 -31.75 3.15
CA SER A 1037 14.29 -33.13 3.24
C SER A 1037 14.73 -33.45 4.67
N ALA A 1038 14.66 -34.72 5.08
CA ALA A 1038 14.90 -35.13 6.46
C ALA A 1038 16.39 -35.34 6.75
N GLY A 1039 16.79 -35.10 8.00
CA GLY A 1039 18.14 -35.42 8.46
C GLY A 1039 18.34 -36.93 8.63
N GLY A 1040 19.25 -37.50 7.86
CA GLY A 1040 19.86 -38.81 8.12
C GLY A 1040 21.29 -38.61 8.62
N MET A 1041 21.67 -39.28 9.72
CA MET A 1041 23.06 -39.28 10.19
C MET A 1041 23.89 -40.22 9.32
N GLY A 1042 25.10 -39.79 8.95
CA GLY A 1042 26.12 -40.61 8.28
C GLY A 1042 27.49 -40.19 8.78
N GLU A 1043 28.23 -41.14 9.35
CA GLU A 1043 29.55 -40.90 9.95
C GLU A 1043 30.65 -40.80 8.89
N GLY A 1044 31.74 -40.10 9.21
CA GLY A 1044 32.76 -39.71 8.23
C GLY A 1044 33.95 -40.67 8.10
N SER A 1045 34.18 -41.17 6.89
CA SER A 1045 35.48 -41.61 6.33
C SER A 1045 35.33 -41.71 4.81
N GLY A 1046 36.32 -41.41 3.95
CA GLY A 1046 37.67 -40.88 4.12
C GLY A 1046 38.55 -41.34 2.94
N SER A 1047 39.39 -40.46 2.35
CA SER A 1047 40.22 -40.69 1.12
C SER A 1047 39.44 -41.06 -0.16
N ASP A 1048 39.72 -40.52 -1.35
CA ASP A 1048 40.79 -39.62 -1.85
C ASP A 1048 40.21 -38.50 -2.72
#